data_AF-A0A957Q8N0-F1
#
_entry.id   AF-A0A957Q8N0-F1
#
_cell.length_a   1.000
_cell.length_b   1.000
_cell.length_c   1.000
_cell.angle_alpha   90.00
_cell.angle_beta   90.00
_cell.angle_gamma   90.00
#
_symmetry.space_group_name_H-M   'P 1'
#
loop_
_entity.id
_entity.type
_entity.pdbx_description
1 polymer ?
#
loop_
_entity_poly.entity_id
_entity_poly.type
_entity_poly.pdbx_seq_one_letter_code
_entity_poly.pdbx_strand_id
1 'polypeptide(L)'
;MPDHKISQPLHLQLLGSPRQSISNNEIVNFRTAKTQALLYYLAVTGNMHRRASLATLFWPDASTANASNSLRTALSSLRTLLPDQLIVDRQSVAINVDQIWLDTKQFTILLQETDDSALAMQQRQAAVALYVGDFLEGFHIDGAPEFEHWVNATRESFQQSLIQTLMDLARLHATHRDQTASLATLSRLLTVAPGNEAAGRLMMQVLANTGQRAAAILHFNTLREYLTEELGVDPEPETTALYTQLLEGNRVDVAPNEPTAIVPIPRLRTEHGPVRDHHIDWGDMPGRVPFYGRTDQLTEITNQLVHERAAMIVVSGIGGVGKTALAAELIYRLADSPALQSDLAQIIWRSLINAPGLNTLVDEWLSALLQAPAQRLPEELDAKLALLFAELDRRRVLLVLDNLESIMDTGVDADTLRAGFDAYSQLLERMAHGHHQSCLLITTRVVPRGIRRLVTDYRHVYHFTLQGLSPDDGMMLLHQRAIQGAPDALHDLIDHYSGNPLALKLVASAVNELYAGNIESFLHEGALIFDDVRSVLDQQFDRLSTLARDIIVWLAINREPVAFNDVGHDLVTSPARRELLEAIRTLRRASLLQEVASKNVASGVDTGHDSRLALHNVVMEYITDHLLRAFRAELIKGKADYFHRYSLRKASAQEYVQAVQRRLFLAPLAQWLVRHEGSENVRRLLRNLLDFVRQDPALAKGYTGTNVIHLMLQLSPTLQGEDFSGLRLHQADLRAASLIDVHLRNTDLSETRFADSFGIVTSVAVSPVGQFLAAGAGRSLIVWRLQTLQTYMAFEEHTRNIAQIAFA
;
A
#
# COMPACT_ATOMS: atom_id res chain seq x y z
N MET A 1 -55.05 -32.47 -35.23
CA MET A 1 -53.89 -32.18 -34.36
C MET A 1 -53.34 -30.83 -34.77
N PRO A 2 -53.51 -29.77 -33.97
CA PRO A 2 -52.70 -28.57 -34.07
C PRO A 2 -51.42 -28.77 -33.25
N ASP A 3 -50.28 -28.50 -33.86
CA ASP A 3 -48.95 -28.58 -33.25
C ASP A 3 -48.89 -27.82 -31.93
N HIS A 4 -48.78 -28.56 -30.82
CA HIS A 4 -48.20 -28.03 -29.60
C HIS A 4 -46.75 -27.66 -29.91
N LYS A 5 -46.52 -26.42 -30.37
CA LYS A 5 -45.23 -25.76 -30.18
C LYS A 5 -44.99 -25.80 -28.68
N ILE A 6 -44.16 -26.73 -28.24
CA ILE A 6 -43.64 -26.81 -26.88
C ILE A 6 -43.06 -25.42 -26.60
N SER A 7 -43.71 -24.62 -25.76
CA SER A 7 -43.22 -23.31 -25.36
C SER A 7 -41.87 -23.54 -24.66
N GLN A 8 -40.78 -23.28 -25.36
CA GLN A 8 -39.43 -23.62 -24.92
C GLN A 8 -39.05 -22.74 -23.72
N PRO A 9 -38.54 -23.31 -22.61
CA PRO A 9 -38.28 -22.56 -21.39
C PRO A 9 -37.12 -21.58 -21.60
N LEU A 10 -37.31 -20.34 -21.14
CA LEU A 10 -36.23 -19.36 -21.06
C LEU A 10 -35.26 -19.80 -19.97
N HIS A 11 -33.96 -19.84 -20.28
CA HIS A 11 -32.89 -20.10 -19.33
C HIS A 11 -32.22 -18.77 -18.95
N LEU A 12 -32.19 -18.49 -17.64
CA LEU A 12 -31.54 -17.33 -17.05
C LEU A 12 -30.43 -17.79 -16.09
N GLN A 13 -29.21 -17.40 -16.42
CA GLN A 13 -28.04 -17.53 -15.55
C GLN A 13 -27.69 -16.13 -15.03
N LEU A 14 -27.91 -15.87 -13.75
CA LEU A 14 -27.70 -14.58 -13.10
C LEU A 14 -26.66 -14.64 -11.96
N LEU A 15 -26.21 -15.82 -11.52
CA LEU A 15 -25.11 -16.02 -10.55
C LEU A 15 -23.75 -16.00 -11.27
N GLY A 16 -23.37 -14.81 -11.70
CA GLY A 16 -22.22 -14.49 -12.54
C GLY A 16 -22.61 -13.48 -13.61
N SER A 17 -21.80 -13.36 -14.67
CA SER A 17 -22.16 -12.51 -15.80
C SER A 17 -23.47 -12.98 -16.43
N PRO A 18 -24.49 -12.11 -16.54
CA PRO A 18 -25.83 -12.57 -16.84
C PRO A 18 -25.95 -13.09 -18.28
N ARG A 19 -26.53 -14.29 -18.41
CA ARG A 19 -26.79 -14.93 -19.70
C ARG A 19 -28.24 -15.35 -19.79
N GLN A 20 -28.83 -15.07 -20.95
CA GLN A 20 -30.17 -15.47 -21.31
C GLN A 20 -30.14 -16.30 -22.59
N SER A 21 -30.79 -17.46 -22.57
CA SER A 21 -30.91 -18.31 -23.74
C SER A 21 -32.28 -18.92 -23.86
N ILE A 22 -32.69 -19.15 -25.10
CA ILE A 22 -33.80 -20.04 -25.46
C ILE A 22 -33.22 -21.32 -26.08
N SER A 23 -34.02 -22.38 -26.20
CA SER A 23 -33.53 -23.72 -26.62
C SER A 23 -32.57 -23.67 -27.81
N ASN A 24 -31.53 -24.52 -27.77
CA ASN A 24 -30.33 -24.52 -28.63
C ASN A 24 -29.19 -23.57 -28.21
N ASN A 25 -29.22 -23.03 -26.98
CA ASN A 25 -28.20 -22.10 -26.48
C ASN A 25 -28.10 -20.80 -27.30
N GLU A 26 -29.18 -20.43 -28.01
CA GLU A 26 -29.23 -19.17 -28.74
C GLU A 26 -29.37 -17.99 -27.77
N ILE A 27 -28.42 -17.06 -27.84
CA ILE A 27 -28.36 -15.88 -26.96
C ILE A 27 -29.47 -14.91 -27.34
N VAL A 28 -30.32 -14.57 -26.37
CA VAL A 28 -31.40 -13.59 -26.57
C VAL A 28 -30.86 -12.19 -26.29
N ASN A 29 -30.84 -11.31 -27.30
CA ASN A 29 -30.42 -9.92 -27.11
C ASN A 29 -31.63 -9.00 -26.88
N PHE A 30 -31.56 -8.16 -25.85
CA PHE A 30 -32.57 -7.13 -25.58
C PHE A 30 -32.20 -5.81 -26.23
N ARG A 31 -33.20 -5.05 -26.68
CA ARG A 31 -32.99 -3.73 -27.30
C ARG A 31 -32.41 -2.69 -26.34
N THR A 32 -32.67 -2.82 -25.04
CA THR A 32 -32.16 -1.91 -24.02
C THR A 32 -31.77 -2.68 -22.77
N ALA A 33 -30.71 -2.23 -22.09
CA ALA A 33 -30.27 -2.80 -20.82
C ALA A 33 -31.37 -2.70 -19.74
N LYS A 34 -32.18 -1.63 -19.74
CA LYS A 34 -33.32 -1.49 -18.81
C LYS A 34 -34.43 -2.52 -19.05
N THR A 35 -34.64 -2.98 -20.28
CA THR A 35 -35.58 -4.09 -20.56
C THR A 35 -35.06 -5.42 -20.03
N GLN A 36 -33.74 -5.66 -20.16
CA GLN A 36 -33.08 -6.84 -19.61
C GLN A 36 -33.10 -6.83 -18.08
N ALA A 37 -32.80 -5.69 -17.46
CA ALA A 37 -32.85 -5.48 -16.02
C ALA A 37 -34.26 -5.70 -15.45
N LEU A 38 -35.31 -5.23 -16.15
CA LEU A 38 -36.70 -5.48 -15.78
C LEU A 38 -37.04 -6.97 -15.78
N LEU A 39 -36.56 -7.74 -16.75
CA LEU A 39 -36.75 -9.19 -16.78
C LEU A 39 -36.09 -9.86 -15.57
N TYR A 40 -34.83 -9.51 -15.26
CA TYR A 40 -34.10 -10.10 -14.14
C TYR A 40 -34.76 -9.77 -12.80
N TYR A 41 -35.19 -8.52 -12.63
CA TYR A 41 -35.94 -8.09 -11.46
C TYR A 41 -37.22 -8.91 -11.26
N LEU A 42 -38.04 -9.06 -12.31
CA LEU A 42 -39.27 -9.84 -12.23
C LEU A 42 -38.99 -11.32 -11.98
N ALA A 43 -37.98 -11.90 -12.63
CA ALA A 43 -37.62 -13.31 -12.50
C ALA A 43 -37.14 -13.68 -11.10
N VAL A 44 -36.27 -12.85 -10.51
CA VAL A 44 -35.69 -13.09 -9.18
C VAL A 44 -36.69 -12.81 -8.07
N THR A 45 -37.48 -11.74 -8.17
CA THR A 45 -38.47 -11.42 -7.13
C THR A 45 -39.66 -12.36 -7.14
N GLY A 46 -40.02 -12.95 -8.30
CA GLY A 46 -41.08 -13.94 -8.46
C GLY A 46 -42.50 -13.49 -8.04
N ASN A 47 -42.66 -12.21 -7.72
CA ASN A 47 -43.88 -11.62 -7.16
C ASN A 47 -44.61 -10.73 -8.16
N MET A 48 -45.88 -10.44 -7.86
CA MET A 48 -46.69 -9.50 -8.64
C MET A 48 -46.34 -8.04 -8.27
N HIS A 49 -45.87 -7.26 -9.24
CA HIS A 49 -45.43 -5.87 -9.04
C HIS A 49 -46.38 -4.86 -9.66
N ARG A 50 -46.58 -3.70 -9.02
CA ARG A 50 -47.36 -2.60 -9.58
C ARG A 50 -46.57 -1.88 -10.68
N ARG A 51 -47.24 -1.54 -11.78
CA ARG A 51 -46.63 -0.80 -12.92
C ARG A 51 -46.03 0.54 -12.50
N ALA A 52 -46.68 1.27 -11.60
CA ALA A 52 -46.19 2.55 -11.09
C ALA A 52 -44.86 2.40 -10.32
N SER A 53 -44.74 1.34 -9.51
CA SER A 53 -43.51 1.04 -8.76
C SER A 53 -42.36 0.68 -9.71
N LEU A 54 -42.61 -0.16 -10.72
CA LEU A 54 -41.61 -0.49 -11.73
C LEU A 54 -41.17 0.72 -12.56
N ALA A 55 -42.10 1.62 -12.88
CA ALA A 55 -41.78 2.86 -13.61
C ALA A 55 -40.84 3.76 -12.79
N THR A 56 -41.06 3.86 -11.49
CA THR A 56 -40.22 4.64 -10.56
C THR A 56 -38.85 4.00 -10.37
N LEU A 57 -38.81 2.67 -10.18
CA LEU A 57 -37.58 1.88 -9.97
C LEU A 57 -36.57 2.04 -11.11
N PHE A 58 -37.04 2.00 -12.37
CA PHE A 58 -36.18 2.00 -13.55
C PHE A 58 -36.01 3.36 -14.24
N TRP A 59 -36.92 4.31 -14.00
CA TRP A 59 -36.89 5.65 -14.61
C TRP A 59 -37.30 6.75 -13.60
N PRO A 60 -36.55 6.95 -12.50
CA PRO A 60 -36.90 7.92 -11.47
C PRO A 60 -36.84 9.38 -11.97
N ASP A 61 -35.94 9.68 -12.91
CA ASP A 61 -35.74 11.04 -13.44
C ASP A 61 -36.71 11.41 -14.57
N ALA A 62 -37.54 10.45 -15.02
CA ALA A 62 -38.51 10.70 -16.08
C ALA A 62 -39.84 11.18 -15.50
N SER A 63 -40.54 12.06 -16.21
CA SER A 63 -41.92 12.40 -15.86
C SER A 63 -42.79 11.14 -15.80
N THR A 64 -43.82 11.14 -14.94
CA THR A 64 -44.70 9.97 -14.74
C THR A 64 -45.29 9.41 -16.04
N ALA A 65 -45.62 10.28 -16.99
CA ALA A 65 -46.08 9.91 -18.33
C ALA A 65 -44.98 9.25 -19.18
N ASN A 66 -43.75 9.79 -19.15
CA ASN A 66 -42.62 9.24 -19.90
C ASN A 66 -42.12 7.92 -19.30
N ALA A 67 -42.04 7.80 -17.96
CA ALA A 67 -41.71 6.55 -17.28
C ALA A 67 -42.72 5.44 -17.61
N SER A 68 -44.01 5.77 -17.62
CA SER A 68 -45.08 4.83 -17.98
C SER A 68 -45.03 4.38 -19.45
N ASN A 69 -44.67 5.31 -20.36
CA ASN A 69 -44.48 5.00 -21.79
C ASN A 69 -43.24 4.10 -22.01
N SER A 70 -42.11 4.41 -21.36
CA SER A 70 -40.90 3.58 -21.39
C SER A 70 -41.15 2.18 -20.86
N LEU A 71 -41.86 2.06 -19.73
CA LEU A 71 -42.27 0.77 -19.18
C LEU A 71 -43.19 0.00 -20.15
N ARG A 72 -44.14 0.68 -20.80
CA ARG A 72 -45.01 0.04 -21.80
C ARG A 72 -44.20 -0.53 -22.97
N THR A 73 -43.21 0.21 -23.47
CA THR A 73 -42.32 -0.23 -24.54
C THR A 73 -41.45 -1.42 -24.12
N ALA A 74 -40.89 -1.38 -22.90
CA ALA A 74 -40.13 -2.48 -22.32
C ALA A 74 -40.99 -3.75 -22.17
N LEU A 75 -42.19 -3.64 -21.61
CA LEU A 75 -43.13 -4.75 -21.45
C LEU A 75 -43.63 -5.31 -22.78
N SER A 76 -43.84 -4.46 -23.78
CA SER A 76 -44.19 -4.91 -25.14
C SER A 76 -43.06 -5.74 -25.74
N SER A 77 -41.81 -5.32 -25.53
CA SER A 77 -40.62 -6.05 -26.01
C SER A 77 -40.45 -7.38 -25.29
N LEU A 78 -40.67 -7.43 -23.97
CA LEU A 78 -40.65 -8.67 -23.19
C LEU A 78 -41.78 -9.61 -23.59
N ARG A 79 -42.99 -9.11 -23.86
CA ARG A 79 -44.14 -9.93 -24.27
C ARG A 79 -43.94 -10.61 -25.63
N THR A 80 -43.17 -10.00 -26.53
CA THR A 80 -42.81 -10.63 -27.81
C THR A 80 -41.87 -11.82 -27.61
N LEU A 81 -40.99 -11.76 -26.60
CA LEU A 81 -40.01 -12.81 -26.30
C LEU A 81 -40.57 -13.89 -25.36
N LEU A 82 -41.50 -13.51 -24.47
CA LEU A 82 -42.08 -14.35 -23.43
C LEU A 82 -43.61 -14.28 -23.45
N PRO A 83 -44.26 -14.74 -24.53
CA PRO A 83 -45.70 -14.58 -24.73
C PRO A 83 -46.54 -15.33 -23.68
N ASP A 84 -46.05 -16.48 -23.20
CA ASP A 84 -46.79 -17.37 -22.30
C ASP A 84 -46.38 -17.19 -20.82
N GLN A 85 -45.17 -16.67 -20.58
CA GLN A 85 -44.58 -16.56 -19.23
C GLN A 85 -44.84 -15.20 -18.58
N LEU A 86 -45.10 -14.14 -19.34
CA LEU A 86 -45.30 -12.79 -18.79
C LEU A 86 -46.78 -12.54 -18.48
N ILE A 87 -47.12 -12.40 -17.19
CA ILE A 87 -48.46 -12.10 -16.72
C ILE A 87 -48.60 -10.58 -16.59
N VAL A 88 -49.36 -9.96 -17.49
CA VAL A 88 -49.55 -8.50 -17.53
C VAL A 88 -51.02 -8.16 -17.34
N ASP A 89 -51.33 -7.45 -16.26
CA ASP A 89 -52.64 -6.83 -16.02
C ASP A 89 -52.56 -5.30 -16.22
N ARG A 90 -53.70 -4.61 -16.16
CA ARG A 90 -53.83 -3.15 -16.26
C ARG A 90 -52.98 -2.42 -15.22
N GLN A 91 -52.81 -2.99 -14.02
CA GLN A 91 -52.08 -2.35 -12.92
C GLN A 91 -50.83 -3.10 -12.46
N SER A 92 -50.66 -4.37 -12.85
CA SER A 92 -49.56 -5.20 -12.37
C SER A 92 -48.85 -6.00 -13.46
N VAL A 93 -47.64 -6.43 -13.13
CA VAL A 93 -46.77 -7.27 -13.97
C VAL A 93 -46.13 -8.33 -13.09
N ALA A 94 -46.12 -9.57 -13.56
CA ALA A 94 -45.37 -10.68 -13.00
C ALA A 94 -44.79 -11.55 -14.12
N ILE A 95 -43.83 -12.40 -13.77
CA ILE A 95 -43.37 -13.49 -14.62
C ILE A 95 -43.69 -14.82 -13.94
N ASN A 96 -44.15 -15.80 -14.72
CA ASN A 96 -44.36 -17.15 -14.25
C ASN A 96 -43.00 -17.85 -14.12
N VAL A 97 -42.45 -17.85 -12.91
CA VAL A 97 -41.12 -18.42 -12.61
C VAL A 97 -41.10 -19.95 -12.75
N ASP A 98 -42.25 -20.62 -12.84
CA ASP A 98 -42.32 -22.08 -13.03
C ASP A 98 -42.16 -22.48 -14.50
N GLN A 99 -42.27 -21.53 -15.43
CA GLN A 99 -42.08 -21.75 -16.86
C GLN A 99 -40.72 -21.28 -17.39
N ILE A 100 -39.83 -20.84 -16.50
CA ILE A 100 -38.46 -20.43 -16.81
C ILE A 100 -37.48 -21.24 -15.95
N TRP A 101 -36.32 -21.54 -16.49
CA TRP A 101 -35.20 -22.04 -15.71
C TRP A 101 -34.39 -20.86 -15.20
N LEU A 102 -34.21 -20.78 -13.90
CA LEU A 102 -33.51 -19.69 -13.23
C LEU A 102 -32.51 -20.28 -12.24
N ASP A 103 -31.23 -19.99 -12.43
CA ASP A 103 -30.16 -20.49 -11.58
C ASP A 103 -30.30 -20.07 -10.10
N THR A 104 -30.74 -18.84 -9.82
CA THR A 104 -31.01 -18.36 -8.44
C THR A 104 -32.14 -19.13 -7.75
N LYS A 105 -33.19 -19.52 -8.49
CA LYS A 105 -34.26 -20.40 -7.99
C LYS A 105 -33.72 -21.81 -7.76
N GLN A 106 -32.96 -22.35 -8.71
CA GLN A 106 -32.38 -23.68 -8.61
C GLN A 106 -31.39 -23.78 -7.45
N PHE A 107 -30.57 -22.74 -7.25
CA PHE A 107 -29.68 -22.59 -6.10
C PHE A 107 -30.48 -22.69 -4.80
N THR A 108 -31.53 -21.89 -4.64
CA THR A 108 -32.38 -21.90 -3.44
C THR A 108 -33.05 -23.26 -3.19
N ILE A 109 -33.52 -23.95 -4.24
CA ILE A 109 -34.10 -25.30 -4.13
C ILE A 109 -33.06 -26.30 -3.62
N LEU A 110 -31.82 -26.23 -4.13
CA LEU A 110 -30.73 -27.11 -3.72
C LEU A 110 -30.22 -26.84 -2.30
N LEU A 111 -30.64 -25.73 -1.68
CA LEU A 111 -30.32 -25.41 -0.27
C LEU A 111 -31.33 -25.98 0.74
N GLN A 112 -32.46 -26.53 0.28
CA GLN A 112 -33.43 -27.15 1.17
C GLN A 112 -32.80 -28.29 2.00
N GLU A 113 -33.28 -28.46 3.23
CA GLU A 113 -32.80 -29.49 4.14
C GLU A 113 -33.22 -30.89 3.66
N THR A 114 -32.34 -31.86 3.85
CA THR A 114 -32.57 -33.27 3.54
C THR A 114 -31.97 -34.14 4.64
N ASP A 115 -32.68 -35.21 5.01
CA ASP A 115 -32.24 -36.14 6.06
C ASP A 115 -31.10 -37.07 5.59
N ASP A 116 -30.94 -37.23 4.27
CA ASP A 116 -29.88 -38.05 3.67
C ASP A 116 -28.60 -37.23 3.45
N SER A 117 -27.53 -37.55 4.18
CA SER A 117 -26.22 -36.91 4.11
C SER A 117 -25.55 -37.00 2.72
N ALA A 118 -25.74 -38.11 1.99
CA ALA A 118 -25.18 -38.27 0.66
C ALA A 118 -25.91 -37.39 -0.36
N LEU A 119 -27.24 -37.33 -0.25
CA LEU A 119 -28.06 -36.43 -1.06
C LEU A 119 -27.77 -34.95 -0.74
N ALA A 120 -27.59 -34.62 0.55
CA ALA A 120 -27.21 -33.27 1.00
C ALA A 120 -25.89 -32.83 0.35
N MET A 121 -24.87 -33.69 0.38
CA MET A 121 -23.57 -33.42 -0.23
C MET A 121 -23.70 -33.15 -1.73
N GLN A 122 -24.44 -34.00 -2.45
CA GLN A 122 -24.66 -33.83 -3.89
C GLN A 122 -25.41 -32.54 -4.21
N GLN A 123 -26.44 -32.20 -3.43
CA GLN A 123 -27.22 -30.98 -3.60
C GLN A 123 -26.39 -29.72 -3.35
N ARG A 124 -25.59 -29.69 -2.26
CA ARG A 124 -24.70 -28.56 -1.94
C ARG A 124 -23.60 -28.40 -2.99
N GLN A 125 -23.04 -29.50 -3.50
CA GLN A 125 -22.06 -29.45 -4.59
C GLN A 125 -22.67 -28.91 -5.89
N ALA A 126 -23.90 -29.32 -6.23
CA ALA A 126 -24.63 -28.77 -7.36
C ALA A 126 -24.94 -27.28 -7.19
N ALA A 127 -25.32 -26.84 -5.98
CA ALA A 127 -25.56 -25.42 -5.69
C ALA A 127 -24.30 -24.57 -5.87
N VAL A 128 -23.17 -25.03 -5.34
CA VAL A 128 -21.85 -24.39 -5.46
C VAL A 128 -21.37 -24.31 -6.92
N ALA A 129 -21.77 -25.27 -7.76
CA ALA A 129 -21.46 -25.28 -9.19
C ALA A 129 -22.31 -24.29 -10.01
N LEU A 130 -23.52 -23.94 -9.54
CA LEU A 130 -24.36 -22.92 -10.18
C LEU A 130 -23.82 -21.50 -9.93
N TYR A 131 -23.14 -21.29 -8.81
CA TYR A 131 -22.56 -20.00 -8.45
C TYR A 131 -21.17 -19.84 -9.09
N VAL A 132 -21.12 -19.21 -10.27
CA VAL A 132 -19.88 -19.03 -11.05
C VAL A 132 -19.25 -17.65 -10.82
N GLY A 133 -20.06 -16.66 -10.45
CA GLY A 133 -19.63 -15.31 -10.10
C GLY A 133 -20.73 -14.56 -9.35
N ASP A 134 -20.49 -13.30 -9.03
CA ASP A 134 -21.45 -12.51 -8.26
C ASP A 134 -22.77 -12.30 -9.01
N PHE A 135 -23.86 -12.14 -8.25
CA PHE A 135 -25.17 -11.87 -8.85
C PHE A 135 -25.10 -10.65 -9.79
N LEU A 136 -25.46 -10.86 -11.05
CA LEU A 136 -25.37 -9.88 -12.14
C LEU A 136 -23.98 -9.23 -12.28
N GLU A 137 -22.92 -10.04 -12.21
CA GLU A 137 -21.54 -9.57 -12.32
C GLU A 137 -21.31 -8.81 -13.65
N GLY A 138 -20.78 -7.60 -13.55
CA GLY A 138 -20.49 -6.74 -14.70
C GLY A 138 -21.72 -6.12 -15.38
N PHE A 139 -22.93 -6.27 -14.83
CA PHE A 139 -24.15 -5.68 -15.37
C PHE A 139 -24.60 -4.48 -14.53
N HIS A 140 -24.71 -3.32 -15.18
CA HIS A 140 -25.10 -2.04 -14.56
C HIS A 140 -26.03 -1.26 -15.49
N ILE A 141 -26.96 -0.48 -14.93
CA ILE A 141 -27.83 0.41 -15.70
C ILE A 141 -27.80 1.87 -15.22
N ASP A 142 -27.56 2.78 -16.16
CA ASP A 142 -27.53 4.21 -15.88
C ASP A 142 -28.93 4.78 -15.56
N GLY A 143 -28.99 5.70 -14.59
CA GLY A 143 -30.21 6.43 -14.22
C GLY A 143 -31.31 5.53 -13.64
N ALA A 144 -30.94 4.54 -12.82
CA ALA A 144 -31.86 3.69 -12.06
C ALA A 144 -31.26 3.29 -10.67
N PRO A 145 -30.98 4.27 -9.79
CA PRO A 145 -30.32 4.03 -8.50
C PRO A 145 -31.05 3.04 -7.58
N GLU A 146 -32.38 3.01 -7.59
CA GLU A 146 -33.15 2.08 -6.76
C GLU A 146 -33.00 0.62 -7.21
N PHE A 147 -32.87 0.39 -8.52
CA PHE A 147 -32.57 -0.94 -9.05
C PHE A 147 -31.17 -1.40 -8.63
N GLU A 148 -30.16 -0.52 -8.74
CA GLU A 148 -28.78 -0.83 -8.33
C GLU A 148 -28.68 -1.14 -6.83
N HIS A 149 -29.44 -0.44 -5.99
CA HIS A 149 -29.55 -0.76 -4.56
C HIS A 149 -30.13 -2.17 -4.33
N TRP A 150 -31.19 -2.52 -5.06
CA TRP A 150 -31.76 -3.88 -5.01
C TRP A 150 -30.76 -4.95 -5.49
N VAL A 151 -30.00 -4.69 -6.56
CA VAL A 151 -28.97 -5.62 -7.06
C VAL A 151 -27.91 -5.88 -5.98
N ASN A 152 -27.41 -4.82 -5.32
CA ASN A 152 -26.39 -4.94 -4.29
C ASN A 152 -26.89 -5.72 -3.07
N ALA A 153 -28.10 -5.42 -2.57
CA ALA A 153 -28.71 -6.16 -1.46
C ALA A 153 -28.95 -7.64 -1.81
N THR A 154 -29.38 -7.92 -3.05
CA THR A 154 -29.61 -9.29 -3.53
C THR A 154 -28.28 -10.04 -3.68
N ARG A 155 -27.23 -9.39 -4.17
CA ARG A 155 -25.88 -9.95 -4.28
C ARG A 155 -25.32 -10.34 -2.92
N GLU A 156 -25.44 -9.46 -1.92
CA GLU A 156 -25.00 -9.75 -0.55
C GLU A 156 -25.73 -10.96 0.05
N SER A 157 -27.05 -11.06 -0.15
CA SER A 157 -27.85 -12.21 0.32
C SER A 157 -27.42 -13.54 -0.31
N PHE A 158 -27.15 -13.56 -1.62
CA PHE A 158 -26.65 -14.75 -2.31
C PHE A 158 -25.22 -15.11 -1.91
N GLN A 159 -24.35 -14.11 -1.67
CA GLN A 159 -23.00 -14.33 -1.19
C GLN A 159 -22.99 -14.94 0.22
N GLN A 160 -23.83 -14.45 1.14
CA GLN A 160 -24.00 -15.05 2.47
C GLN A 160 -24.49 -16.50 2.39
N SER A 161 -25.46 -16.77 1.50
CA SER A 161 -25.97 -18.12 1.26
C SER A 161 -24.90 -19.05 0.70
N LEU A 162 -24.04 -18.57 -0.20
CA LEU A 162 -22.89 -19.31 -0.74
C LEU A 162 -21.88 -19.65 0.35
N ILE A 163 -21.53 -18.69 1.22
CA ILE A 163 -20.59 -18.90 2.34
C ILE A 163 -21.11 -20.03 3.25
N GLN A 164 -22.40 -19.99 3.61
CA GLN A 164 -23.01 -21.04 4.41
C GLN A 164 -22.99 -22.40 3.69
N THR A 165 -23.33 -22.42 2.40
CA THR A 165 -23.34 -23.64 1.57
C THR A 165 -21.95 -24.28 1.45
N LEU A 166 -20.91 -23.47 1.25
CA LEU A 166 -19.52 -23.91 1.21
C LEU A 166 -19.08 -24.45 2.57
N MET A 167 -19.51 -23.81 3.66
CA MET A 167 -19.21 -24.26 5.02
C MET A 167 -19.84 -25.61 5.32
N ASP A 168 -21.12 -25.80 4.97
CA ASP A 168 -21.83 -27.07 5.12
C ASP A 168 -21.19 -28.17 4.28
N LEU A 169 -20.85 -27.87 3.03
CA LEU A 169 -20.18 -28.82 2.13
C LEU A 169 -18.79 -29.23 2.67
N ALA A 170 -18.01 -28.27 3.19
CA ALA A 170 -16.71 -28.54 3.79
C ALA A 170 -16.83 -29.45 5.02
N ARG A 171 -17.84 -29.25 5.87
CA ARG A 171 -18.15 -30.10 7.04
C ARG A 171 -18.59 -31.50 6.61
N LEU A 172 -19.42 -31.62 5.58
CA LEU A 172 -19.83 -32.91 5.02
C LEU A 172 -18.62 -33.69 4.49
N HIS A 173 -17.74 -33.06 3.70
CA HIS A 173 -16.49 -33.69 3.24
C HIS A 173 -15.60 -34.13 4.41
N ALA A 174 -15.43 -33.29 5.43
CA ALA A 174 -14.66 -33.63 6.62
C ALA A 174 -15.24 -34.83 7.38
N THR A 175 -16.57 -34.91 7.51
CA THR A 175 -17.28 -36.01 8.19
C THR A 175 -17.13 -37.34 7.45
N HIS A 176 -17.16 -37.32 6.11
CA HIS A 176 -16.93 -38.48 5.25
C HIS A 176 -15.44 -38.81 5.05
N ARG A 177 -14.54 -38.13 5.78
CA ARG A 177 -13.06 -38.27 5.71
C ARG A 177 -12.45 -37.96 4.33
N ASP A 178 -13.15 -37.21 3.48
CA ASP A 178 -12.59 -36.65 2.25
C ASP A 178 -11.89 -35.32 2.56
N GLN A 179 -10.67 -35.43 3.11
CA GLN A 179 -9.88 -34.28 3.54
C GLN A 179 -9.48 -33.39 2.36
N THR A 180 -9.19 -33.96 1.19
CA THR A 180 -8.80 -33.21 -0.01
C THR A 180 -9.95 -32.34 -0.51
N ALA A 181 -11.16 -32.91 -0.62
CA ALA A 181 -12.33 -32.15 -1.03
C ALA A 181 -12.73 -31.09 0.02
N SER A 182 -12.54 -31.39 1.31
CA SER A 182 -12.78 -30.42 2.39
C SER A 182 -11.83 -29.23 2.30
N LEU A 183 -10.51 -29.45 2.17
CA LEU A 183 -9.51 -28.38 2.02
C LEU A 183 -9.77 -27.54 0.76
N ALA A 184 -10.11 -28.16 -0.38
CA ALA A 184 -10.42 -27.42 -1.60
C ALA A 184 -11.67 -26.53 -1.45
N THR A 185 -12.69 -27.03 -0.75
CA THR A 185 -13.92 -26.28 -0.46
C THR A 185 -13.64 -25.11 0.49
N LEU A 186 -12.82 -25.33 1.52
CA LEU A 186 -12.42 -24.31 2.50
C LEU A 186 -11.56 -23.21 1.88
N SER A 187 -10.62 -23.56 0.99
CA SER A 187 -9.83 -22.57 0.25
C SER A 187 -10.72 -21.67 -0.61
N ARG A 188 -11.74 -22.24 -1.27
CA ARG A 188 -12.72 -21.46 -2.03
C ARG A 188 -13.56 -20.56 -1.12
N LEU A 189 -14.00 -21.05 0.05
CA LEU A 189 -14.75 -20.24 1.03
C LEU A 189 -13.91 -19.05 1.50
N LEU A 190 -12.66 -19.29 1.91
CA LEU A 190 -11.77 -18.25 2.43
C LEU A 190 -11.28 -17.27 1.36
N THR A 191 -11.45 -17.59 0.07
CA THR A 191 -11.28 -16.61 -1.01
C THR A 191 -12.44 -15.60 -1.05
N VAL A 192 -13.67 -16.06 -0.74
CA VAL A 192 -14.88 -15.22 -0.75
C VAL A 192 -15.07 -14.49 0.58
N ALA A 193 -14.69 -15.11 1.70
CA ALA A 193 -14.79 -14.56 3.04
C ALA A 193 -13.52 -14.86 3.85
N PRO A 194 -12.42 -14.10 3.65
CA PRO A 194 -11.13 -14.38 4.27
C PRO A 194 -11.15 -14.29 5.81
N GLY A 195 -12.04 -13.46 6.37
CA GLY A 195 -12.23 -13.31 7.82
C GLY A 195 -13.19 -14.33 8.45
N ASN A 196 -13.62 -15.37 7.73
CA ASN A 196 -14.52 -16.37 8.30
C ASN A 196 -13.77 -17.32 9.25
N GLU A 197 -13.78 -16.98 10.54
CA GLU A 197 -13.06 -17.75 11.57
C GLU A 197 -13.50 -19.19 11.70
N ALA A 198 -14.80 -19.47 11.55
CA ALA A 198 -15.30 -20.83 11.62
C ALA A 198 -14.73 -21.71 10.49
N ALA A 199 -14.60 -21.16 9.27
CA ALA A 199 -13.96 -21.84 8.15
C ALA A 199 -12.44 -21.98 8.36
N GLY A 200 -11.78 -20.94 8.89
CA GLY A 200 -10.37 -20.99 9.25
C GLY A 200 -10.05 -22.05 10.31
N ARG A 201 -10.88 -22.17 11.36
CA ARG A 201 -10.80 -23.25 12.36
C ARG A 201 -10.94 -24.62 11.74
N LEU A 202 -11.92 -24.83 10.85
CA LEU A 202 -12.11 -26.12 10.19
C LEU A 202 -10.92 -26.45 9.27
N MET A 203 -10.35 -25.47 8.58
CA MET A 203 -9.13 -25.62 7.78
C MET A 203 -7.96 -26.08 8.65
N MET A 204 -7.73 -25.42 9.79
CA MET A 204 -6.70 -25.79 10.75
C MET A 204 -6.88 -27.22 11.27
N GLN A 205 -8.12 -27.63 11.59
CA GLN A 205 -8.43 -28.99 12.06
C GLN A 205 -8.16 -30.05 10.98
N VAL A 206 -8.59 -29.82 9.74
CA VAL A 206 -8.38 -30.76 8.63
C VAL A 206 -6.88 -30.88 8.29
N LEU A 207 -6.15 -29.75 8.27
CA LEU A 207 -4.69 -29.74 8.06
C LEU A 207 -3.96 -30.49 9.19
N ALA A 208 -4.33 -30.27 10.45
CA ALA A 208 -3.76 -31.00 11.57
C ALA A 208 -3.99 -32.51 11.48
N ASN A 209 -5.19 -32.93 11.09
CA ASN A 209 -5.58 -34.33 10.96
C ASN A 209 -4.96 -35.04 9.74
N THR A 210 -4.47 -34.29 8.75
CA THR A 210 -3.67 -34.83 7.64
C THR A 210 -2.16 -34.90 7.96
N GLY A 211 -1.75 -34.49 9.18
CA GLY A 211 -0.34 -34.40 9.57
C GLY A 211 0.36 -33.11 9.13
N GLN A 212 -0.36 -32.18 8.48
CA GLN A 212 0.15 -30.89 8.00
C GLN A 212 0.05 -29.80 9.07
N ARG A 213 0.55 -30.10 10.28
CA ARG A 213 0.46 -29.21 11.45
C ARG A 213 1.09 -27.84 11.24
N ALA A 214 2.25 -27.78 10.55
CA ALA A 214 2.90 -26.53 10.21
C ALA A 214 2.03 -25.65 9.29
N ALA A 215 1.29 -26.26 8.36
CA ALA A 215 0.36 -25.55 7.49
C ALA A 215 -0.85 -25.02 8.27
N ALA A 216 -1.35 -25.76 9.27
CA ALA A 216 -2.42 -25.29 10.15
C ALA A 216 -2.00 -24.07 10.98
N ILE A 217 -0.77 -24.06 11.50
CA ILE A 217 -0.19 -22.93 12.25
C ILE A 217 0.00 -21.71 11.33
N LEU A 218 0.53 -21.90 10.12
CA LEU A 218 0.68 -20.82 9.14
C LEU A 218 -0.69 -20.23 8.77
N HIS A 219 -1.69 -21.09 8.59
CA HIS A 219 -3.05 -20.65 8.28
C HIS A 219 -3.66 -19.78 9.40
N PHE A 220 -3.46 -20.15 10.67
CA PHE A 220 -3.87 -19.31 11.80
C PHE A 220 -3.22 -17.93 11.75
N ASN A 221 -1.91 -17.85 11.46
CA ASN A 221 -1.21 -16.57 11.41
C ASN A 221 -1.79 -15.67 10.31
N THR A 222 -2.05 -16.22 9.11
CA THR A 222 -2.67 -15.48 8.01
C THR A 222 -4.09 -15.03 8.36
N LEU A 223 -4.88 -15.89 9.01
CA LEU A 223 -6.23 -15.53 9.49
C LEU A 223 -6.17 -14.42 10.54
N ARG A 224 -5.24 -14.51 11.50
CA ARG A 224 -5.03 -13.50 12.54
C ARG A 224 -4.60 -12.17 11.96
N GLU A 225 -3.65 -12.17 11.02
CA GLU A 225 -3.23 -10.97 10.29
C GLU A 225 -4.42 -10.31 9.60
N TYR A 226 -5.24 -11.08 8.87
CA TYR A 226 -6.43 -10.54 8.23
C TYR A 226 -7.46 -9.97 9.23
N LEU A 227 -7.77 -10.70 10.31
CA LEU A 227 -8.72 -10.24 11.32
C LEU A 227 -8.25 -8.95 12.02
N THR A 228 -6.95 -8.87 12.31
CA THR A 228 -6.38 -7.73 13.05
C THR A 228 -6.11 -6.52 12.15
N GLU A 229 -5.62 -6.71 10.93
CA GLU A 229 -5.27 -5.60 10.01
C GLU A 229 -6.47 -5.07 9.22
N GLU A 230 -7.35 -5.95 8.73
CA GLU A 230 -8.46 -5.55 7.85
C GLU A 230 -9.79 -5.38 8.60
N LEU A 231 -10.04 -6.18 9.64
CA LEU A 231 -11.30 -6.16 10.41
C LEU A 231 -11.16 -5.51 11.80
N GLY A 232 -9.94 -5.28 12.28
CA GLY A 232 -9.67 -4.65 13.58
C GLY A 232 -10.22 -5.44 14.78
N VAL A 233 -10.39 -6.75 14.64
CA VAL A 233 -10.91 -7.65 15.68
C VAL A 233 -9.90 -8.74 15.99
N ASP A 234 -9.81 -9.12 17.26
CA ASP A 234 -8.97 -10.25 17.68
C ASP A 234 -9.65 -11.58 17.30
N PRO A 235 -8.88 -12.66 17.04
CA PRO A 235 -9.45 -13.98 16.78
C PRO A 235 -10.30 -14.47 17.95
N GLU A 236 -11.41 -15.13 17.63
CA GLU A 236 -12.31 -15.75 18.60
C GLU A 236 -11.54 -16.68 19.57
N PRO A 237 -11.96 -16.77 20.85
CA PRO A 237 -11.32 -17.62 21.85
C PRO A 237 -11.17 -19.08 21.40
N GLU A 238 -12.14 -19.60 20.66
CA GLU A 238 -12.14 -20.95 20.09
C GLU A 238 -11.05 -21.13 19.02
N THR A 239 -10.77 -20.09 18.22
CA THR A 239 -9.71 -20.09 17.20
C THR A 239 -8.34 -20.11 17.86
N THR A 240 -8.17 -19.27 18.87
CA THR A 240 -6.93 -19.18 19.64
C THR A 240 -6.67 -20.46 20.45
N ALA A 241 -7.70 -21.04 21.07
CA ALA A 241 -7.57 -22.29 21.81
C ALA A 241 -7.14 -23.46 20.90
N LEU A 242 -7.68 -23.56 19.68
CA LEU A 242 -7.25 -24.56 18.70
C LEU A 242 -5.79 -24.36 18.31
N TYR A 243 -5.35 -23.12 18.09
CA TYR A 243 -3.95 -22.80 17.81
C TYR A 243 -3.04 -23.24 18.96
N THR A 244 -3.39 -22.95 20.22
CA THR A 244 -2.64 -23.39 21.41
C THR A 244 -2.52 -24.92 21.47
N GLN A 245 -3.62 -25.65 21.24
CA GLN A 245 -3.61 -27.12 21.17
C GLN A 245 -2.67 -27.64 20.07
N LEU A 246 -2.68 -26.96 18.91
CA LEU A 246 -1.78 -27.23 17.79
C LEU A 246 -0.34 -26.80 18.05
N LEU A 247 0.00 -26.06 19.11
CA LEU A 247 1.39 -25.79 19.52
C LEU A 247 1.88 -26.81 20.56
N GLU A 248 0.99 -27.28 21.43
CA GLU A 248 1.31 -28.26 22.49
C GLU A 248 1.45 -29.70 21.96
N GLY A 249 0.94 -30.00 20.77
CA GLY A 249 1.09 -31.30 20.11
C GLY A 249 0.07 -32.35 20.51
N ASN A 250 -1.04 -31.90 21.08
CA ASN A 250 -2.20 -32.75 21.33
C ASN A 250 -2.94 -33.06 20.01
N ARG A 251 -3.40 -34.31 19.86
CA ARG A 251 -4.24 -34.71 18.70
C ARG A 251 -5.60 -34.01 18.79
N VAL A 252 -6.01 -33.38 17.69
CA VAL A 252 -7.29 -32.67 17.58
C VAL A 252 -8.32 -33.57 16.89
N ASP A 253 -9.05 -34.37 17.67
CA ASP A 253 -10.17 -35.14 17.13
C ASP A 253 -11.35 -34.19 16.84
N VAL A 254 -11.88 -34.25 15.62
CA VAL A 254 -13.14 -33.59 15.25
C VAL A 254 -14.28 -34.50 15.70
N ALA A 255 -14.88 -34.22 16.86
CA ALA A 255 -16.14 -34.83 17.28
C ALA A 255 -17.25 -33.76 17.33
N PRO A 256 -18.51 -34.09 16.98
CA PRO A 256 -19.60 -33.14 16.93
C PRO A 256 -20.02 -32.70 18.33
N ASN A 257 -20.40 -31.43 18.45
CA ASN A 257 -20.99 -30.83 19.66
C ASN A 257 -22.15 -31.66 20.22
N GLU A 258 -22.05 -32.10 21.47
CA GLU A 258 -23.20 -32.32 22.37
C GLU A 258 -22.86 -31.83 23.80
N PRO A 259 -23.86 -31.35 24.58
CA PRO A 259 -23.63 -30.54 25.78
C PRO A 259 -23.52 -31.34 27.09
N THR A 260 -22.59 -30.91 27.94
CA THR A 260 -22.50 -31.09 29.42
C THR A 260 -22.36 -32.50 30.01
N ALA A 261 -21.22 -32.76 30.68
CA ALA A 261 -21.20 -33.56 31.92
C ALA A 261 -19.95 -33.25 32.78
N ILE A 262 -20.21 -32.98 34.06
CA ILE A 262 -19.26 -32.76 35.15
C ILE A 262 -18.45 -34.04 35.43
N VAL A 263 -17.11 -33.98 35.44
CA VAL A 263 -16.23 -35.08 35.92
C VAL A 263 -14.99 -34.49 36.66
N PRO A 264 -14.50 -35.10 37.76
CA PRO A 264 -13.94 -34.38 38.90
C PRO A 264 -12.41 -34.26 38.92
N ILE A 265 -11.94 -33.33 39.76
CA ILE A 265 -10.54 -32.92 40.00
C ILE A 265 -9.68 -34.07 40.56
N PRO A 266 -8.49 -34.39 40.00
CA PRO A 266 -7.50 -35.22 40.67
C PRO A 266 -6.66 -34.39 41.65
N ARG A 267 -6.40 -34.99 42.81
CA ARG A 267 -5.73 -34.41 43.96
C ARG A 267 -4.24 -34.11 43.71
N LEU A 268 -3.82 -33.00 44.32
CA LEU A 268 -2.45 -32.54 44.54
C LEU A 268 -1.47 -33.68 44.89
N ARG A 269 -0.36 -33.76 44.14
CA ARG A 269 0.90 -34.30 44.63
C ARG A 269 1.90 -33.14 44.75
N THR A 270 2.25 -32.85 45.99
CA THR A 270 3.36 -32.01 46.39
C THR A 270 4.66 -32.79 46.25
N GLU A 271 5.53 -32.40 45.33
CA GLU A 271 6.97 -32.65 45.45
C GLU A 271 7.74 -31.40 45.02
N HIS A 272 8.36 -30.74 46.00
CA HIS A 272 9.34 -29.69 45.80
C HIS A 272 10.71 -30.34 45.53
N GLY A 273 11.28 -30.08 44.37
CA GLY A 273 12.71 -30.23 44.07
C GLY A 273 13.17 -29.00 43.28
N PRO A 274 14.39 -28.48 43.49
CA PRO A 274 14.82 -27.23 42.87
C PRO A 274 15.24 -27.50 41.43
N VAL A 275 14.32 -27.36 40.49
CA VAL A 275 14.69 -27.25 39.07
C VAL A 275 14.97 -25.78 38.80
N ARG A 276 16.24 -25.43 38.55
CA ARG A 276 16.59 -24.13 37.95
C ARG A 276 16.24 -24.21 36.46
N ASP A 277 14.95 -24.16 36.14
CA ASP A 277 14.49 -24.06 34.76
C ASP A 277 14.58 -22.60 34.33
N HIS A 278 15.55 -22.28 33.47
CA HIS A 278 15.55 -21.03 32.73
C HIS A 278 14.33 -21.03 31.80
N HIS A 279 13.36 -20.16 32.08
CA HIS A 279 12.10 -20.13 31.34
C HIS A 279 12.13 -19.03 30.26
N ILE A 280 11.73 -19.37 29.04
CA ILE A 280 11.58 -18.41 27.95
C ILE A 280 10.10 -18.40 27.54
N ASP A 281 9.45 -17.26 27.73
CA ASP A 281 8.12 -16.99 27.20
C ASP A 281 8.29 -16.36 25.81
N TRP A 282 8.05 -17.17 24.79
CA TRP A 282 8.27 -16.83 23.39
C TRP A 282 7.26 -15.82 22.84
N GLY A 283 6.07 -15.66 23.43
CA GLY A 283 5.02 -14.76 22.94
C GLY A 283 4.83 -14.80 21.42
N ASP A 284 4.84 -13.62 20.78
CA ASP A 284 4.78 -13.44 19.31
C ASP A 284 6.15 -13.46 18.62
N MET A 285 7.22 -13.94 19.27
CA MET A 285 8.57 -13.91 18.69
C MET A 285 8.62 -14.76 17.40
N PRO A 286 9.24 -14.28 16.31
CA PRO A 286 9.31 -15.04 15.07
C PRO A 286 10.12 -16.34 15.24
N GLY A 287 9.69 -17.37 14.50
CA GLY A 287 10.38 -18.65 14.42
C GLY A 287 11.82 -18.51 13.89
N ARG A 288 12.67 -19.50 14.19
CA ARG A 288 14.09 -19.46 13.82
C ARG A 288 14.24 -19.52 12.30
N VAL A 289 14.66 -18.41 11.70
CA VAL A 289 14.93 -18.27 10.27
C VAL A 289 16.42 -18.09 10.02
N PRO A 290 16.95 -18.40 8.83
CA PRO A 290 18.33 -18.09 8.48
C PRO A 290 18.63 -16.60 8.74
N PHE A 291 19.61 -16.36 9.60
CA PHE A 291 20.09 -15.03 9.96
C PHE A 291 21.41 -14.76 9.24
N TYR A 292 21.52 -13.58 8.62
CA TYR A 292 22.63 -13.23 7.74
C TYR A 292 23.43 -12.09 8.34
N GLY A 293 24.74 -12.32 8.48
CA GLY A 293 25.66 -11.29 8.92
C GLY A 293 25.38 -10.75 10.31
N ARG A 294 25.70 -9.47 10.51
CA ARG A 294 25.43 -8.71 11.74
C ARG A 294 25.98 -9.31 13.04
N THR A 295 27.05 -10.09 12.91
CA THR A 295 27.72 -10.73 14.05
C THR A 295 28.29 -9.70 15.01
N ASP A 296 28.81 -8.58 14.51
CA ASP A 296 29.38 -7.52 15.33
C ASP A 296 28.29 -6.84 16.18
N GLN A 297 27.16 -6.47 15.57
CA GLN A 297 26.04 -5.86 16.29
C GLN A 297 25.44 -6.82 17.32
N LEU A 298 25.31 -8.10 16.99
CA LEU A 298 24.86 -9.11 17.96
C LEU A 298 25.84 -9.26 19.12
N THR A 299 27.15 -9.27 18.84
CA THR A 299 28.19 -9.38 19.87
C THR A 299 28.17 -8.17 20.78
N GLU A 300 28.02 -6.98 20.23
CA GLU A 300 27.96 -5.74 21.00
C GLU A 300 26.70 -5.68 21.87
N ILE A 301 25.52 -5.98 21.32
CA ILE A 301 24.27 -6.03 22.11
C ILE A 301 24.36 -7.11 23.20
N THR A 302 24.96 -8.27 22.89
CA THR A 302 25.17 -9.33 23.89
C THR A 302 26.10 -8.87 25.00
N ASN A 303 27.20 -8.17 24.68
CA ASN A 303 28.10 -7.60 25.67
C ASN A 303 27.39 -6.58 26.57
N GLN A 304 26.57 -5.70 25.98
CA GLN A 304 25.80 -4.72 26.73
C GLN A 304 24.77 -5.37 27.67
N LEU A 305 24.10 -6.41 27.18
CA LEU A 305 23.11 -7.15 27.96
C LEU A 305 23.74 -7.98 29.07
N VAL A 306 24.79 -8.75 28.78
CA VAL A 306 25.35 -9.75 29.71
C VAL A 306 26.40 -9.13 30.65
N HIS A 307 27.33 -8.34 30.11
CA HIS A 307 28.49 -7.83 30.86
C HIS A 307 28.26 -6.44 31.45
N GLU A 308 27.78 -5.48 30.65
CA GLU A 308 27.53 -4.11 31.13
C GLU A 308 26.20 -3.97 31.90
N ARG A 309 25.40 -5.05 31.91
CA ARG A 309 24.12 -5.16 32.61
C ARG A 309 23.20 -3.98 32.32
N ALA A 310 23.01 -3.69 31.04
CA ALA A 310 22.09 -2.65 30.56
C ALA A 310 20.71 -2.74 31.23
N ALA A 311 20.16 -1.59 31.59
CA ALA A 311 18.78 -1.47 32.08
C ALA A 311 17.79 -1.39 30.90
N MET A 312 18.23 -0.78 29.79
CA MET A 312 17.46 -0.66 28.56
C MET A 312 18.36 -0.69 27.32
N ILE A 313 17.92 -1.39 26.29
CA ILE A 313 18.56 -1.44 24.97
C ILE A 313 17.51 -1.11 23.92
N VAL A 314 17.80 -0.16 23.03
CA VAL A 314 16.88 0.29 21.98
C VAL A 314 17.50 0.04 20.62
N VAL A 315 16.84 -0.78 19.80
CA VAL A 315 17.25 -1.09 18.43
C VAL A 315 16.32 -0.38 17.45
N SER A 316 16.85 0.57 16.67
CA SER A 316 16.06 1.36 15.71
C SER A 316 16.52 1.20 14.26
N GLY A 317 15.67 1.52 13.29
CA GLY A 317 16.01 1.44 11.86
C GLY A 317 14.80 1.26 10.94
N ILE A 318 14.99 1.35 9.63
CA ILE A 318 13.89 1.34 8.64
C ILE A 318 13.03 0.07 8.68
N GLY A 319 11.82 0.15 8.12
CA GLY A 319 10.96 -1.02 7.92
C GLY A 319 11.69 -2.12 7.13
N GLY A 320 11.53 -3.38 7.54
CA GLY A 320 12.16 -4.52 6.86
C GLY A 320 13.67 -4.67 7.08
N VAL A 321 14.35 -3.73 7.77
CA VAL A 321 15.80 -3.80 8.01
C VAL A 321 16.21 -5.00 8.87
N GLY A 322 15.29 -5.67 9.57
CA GLY A 322 15.58 -6.87 10.36
C GLY A 322 15.84 -6.64 11.85
N LYS A 323 15.23 -5.61 12.46
CA LYS A 323 15.32 -5.33 13.92
C LYS A 323 14.74 -6.47 14.76
N THR A 324 13.52 -6.89 14.43
CA THR A 324 12.82 -8.01 15.05
C THR A 324 13.62 -9.31 14.91
N ALA A 325 14.19 -9.55 13.71
CA ALA A 325 15.05 -10.70 13.46
C ALA A 325 16.35 -10.67 14.30
N LEU A 326 16.97 -9.49 14.49
CA LEU A 326 18.15 -9.32 15.34
C LEU A 326 17.82 -9.62 16.81
N ALA A 327 16.71 -9.08 17.32
CA ALA A 327 16.26 -9.32 18.70
C ALA A 327 15.90 -10.79 18.93
N ALA A 328 15.22 -11.45 17.99
CA ALA A 328 14.91 -12.87 18.06
C ALA A 328 16.19 -13.73 18.01
N GLU A 329 17.13 -13.43 17.11
CA GLU A 329 18.42 -14.14 17.02
C GLU A 329 19.26 -14.00 18.29
N LEU A 330 19.26 -12.81 18.93
CA LEU A 330 19.86 -12.63 20.24
C LEU A 330 19.28 -13.60 21.27
N ILE A 331 17.95 -13.74 21.32
CA ILE A 331 17.28 -14.64 22.26
C ILE A 331 17.57 -16.10 21.95
N TYR A 332 17.56 -16.50 20.67
CA TYR A 332 17.98 -17.85 20.27
C TYR A 332 19.42 -18.15 20.72
N ARG A 333 20.35 -17.20 20.59
CA ARG A 333 21.73 -17.37 21.06
C ARG A 333 21.84 -17.49 22.58
N LEU A 334 21.05 -16.71 23.31
CA LEU A 334 20.97 -16.82 24.77
C LEU A 334 20.41 -18.19 25.17
N ALA A 335 19.34 -18.65 24.52
CA ALA A 335 18.72 -19.96 24.77
C ALA A 335 19.67 -21.13 24.46
N ASP A 336 20.45 -21.04 23.38
CA ASP A 336 21.40 -22.07 22.96
C ASP A 336 22.69 -22.09 23.81
N SER A 337 22.97 -21.01 24.57
CA SER A 337 24.23 -20.82 25.30
C SER A 337 23.98 -20.67 26.81
N PRO A 338 24.03 -21.77 27.59
CA PRO A 338 23.82 -21.74 29.04
C PRO A 338 24.77 -20.78 29.78
N ALA A 339 25.99 -20.59 29.25
CA ALA A 339 26.95 -19.64 29.80
C ALA A 339 26.45 -18.18 29.73
N LEU A 340 25.81 -17.80 28.62
CA LEU A 340 25.27 -16.44 28.41
C LEU A 340 23.94 -16.24 29.14
N GLN A 341 23.16 -17.31 29.35
CA GLN A 341 21.88 -17.27 30.04
C GLN A 341 21.99 -17.43 31.57
N SER A 342 23.16 -17.81 32.09
CA SER A 342 23.35 -18.18 33.50
C SER A 342 22.88 -17.13 34.53
N ASP A 343 22.92 -15.85 34.16
CA ASP A 343 22.47 -14.72 34.99
C ASP A 343 21.02 -14.28 34.71
N LEU A 344 20.36 -14.78 33.65
CA LEU A 344 18.98 -14.47 33.29
C LEU A 344 18.03 -15.54 33.82
N ALA A 345 17.16 -15.16 34.76
CA ALA A 345 16.15 -16.05 35.32
C ALA A 345 15.05 -16.37 34.30
N GLN A 346 14.64 -15.38 33.51
CA GLN A 346 13.56 -15.51 32.54
C GLN A 346 13.73 -14.52 31.37
N ILE A 347 13.21 -14.88 30.20
CA ILE A 347 13.09 -14.00 29.02
C ILE A 347 11.62 -13.96 28.60
N ILE A 348 11.06 -12.77 28.39
CA ILE A 348 9.64 -12.57 28.03
C ILE A 348 9.53 -11.63 26.84
N TRP A 349 8.96 -12.13 25.74
CA TRP A 349 8.72 -11.35 24.53
C TRP A 349 7.27 -10.90 24.40
N ARG A 350 7.03 -9.62 24.10
CA ARG A 350 5.72 -9.09 23.73
C ARG A 350 5.80 -8.16 22.53
N SER A 351 4.80 -8.24 21.66
CA SER A 351 4.65 -7.34 20.51
C SER A 351 3.71 -6.19 20.83
N LEU A 352 4.10 -4.98 20.44
CA LEU A 352 3.24 -3.80 20.50
C LEU A 352 2.47 -3.56 19.21
N ILE A 353 2.49 -4.50 18.25
CA ILE A 353 1.94 -4.29 16.90
C ILE A 353 0.47 -3.84 16.92
N ASN A 354 -0.34 -4.40 17.82
CA ASN A 354 -1.77 -4.05 18.02
C ASN A 354 -1.98 -2.88 19.00
N ALA A 355 -0.89 -2.26 19.44
CA ALA A 355 -0.86 -1.15 20.38
C ALA A 355 -1.69 -1.41 21.66
N PRO A 356 -1.40 -2.50 22.40
CA PRO A 356 -2.11 -2.83 23.62
C PRO A 356 -1.95 -1.74 24.68
N GLY A 357 -2.96 -1.54 25.53
CA GLY A 357 -2.83 -0.63 26.68
C GLY A 357 -1.79 -1.15 27.69
N LEU A 358 -1.12 -0.23 28.40
CA LEU A 358 -0.06 -0.61 29.35
C LEU A 358 -0.55 -1.58 30.43
N ASN A 359 -1.80 -1.44 30.87
CA ASN A 359 -2.38 -2.31 31.90
C ASN A 359 -2.42 -3.78 31.46
N THR A 360 -2.84 -4.04 30.22
CA THR A 360 -2.88 -5.38 29.62
C THR A 360 -1.49 -5.96 29.49
N LEU A 361 -0.52 -5.17 29.01
CA LEU A 361 0.87 -5.60 28.87
C LEU A 361 1.48 -5.99 30.23
N VAL A 362 1.24 -5.19 31.28
CA VAL A 362 1.76 -5.47 32.63
C VAL A 362 1.10 -6.72 33.22
N ASP A 363 -0.19 -6.97 32.96
CA ASP A 363 -0.87 -8.21 33.36
C ASP A 363 -0.25 -9.45 32.70
N GLU A 364 0.05 -9.37 31.41
CA GLU A 364 0.71 -10.46 30.68
C GLU A 364 2.13 -10.73 31.21
N TRP A 365 2.90 -9.67 31.48
CA TRP A 365 4.24 -9.81 32.07
C TRP A 365 4.19 -10.39 33.48
N LEU A 366 3.31 -9.91 34.35
CA LEU A 366 3.17 -10.45 35.71
C LEU A 366 2.68 -11.90 35.70
N SER A 367 1.76 -12.24 34.81
CA SER A 367 1.27 -13.62 34.64
C SER A 367 2.40 -14.56 34.20
N ALA A 368 3.24 -14.12 33.26
CA ALA A 368 4.40 -14.87 32.81
C ALA A 368 5.49 -14.99 33.89
N LEU A 369 5.76 -13.92 34.65
CA LEU A 369 6.78 -13.90 35.72
C LEU A 369 6.42 -14.78 36.90
N LEU A 370 5.14 -14.81 37.28
CA LEU A 370 4.68 -15.49 38.49
C LEU A 370 4.28 -16.95 38.25
N GLN A 371 4.11 -17.39 36.99
CA GLN A 371 3.72 -18.76 36.60
C GLN A 371 2.55 -19.33 37.43
N ALA A 372 1.60 -18.48 37.84
CA ALA A 372 0.48 -18.84 38.68
C ALA A 372 -0.85 -18.44 38.00
N PRO A 373 -1.90 -19.27 38.08
CA PRO A 373 -3.21 -18.88 37.56
C PRO A 373 -3.74 -17.72 38.39
N ALA A 374 -3.88 -16.55 37.75
CA ALA A 374 -4.57 -15.34 38.22
C ALA A 374 -4.86 -15.29 39.74
N GLN A 375 -3.83 -15.29 40.58
CA GLN A 375 -3.99 -14.70 41.92
C GLN A 375 -4.30 -13.23 41.70
N ARG A 376 -5.25 -12.68 42.47
CA ARG A 376 -5.77 -11.29 42.35
C ARG A 376 -4.62 -10.30 42.11
N LEU A 377 -4.31 -10.02 40.84
CA LEU A 377 -3.45 -8.93 40.47
C LEU A 377 -4.14 -7.65 40.96
N PRO A 378 -3.40 -6.67 41.50
CA PRO A 378 -3.99 -5.39 41.88
C PRO A 378 -4.76 -4.80 40.70
N GLU A 379 -5.95 -4.22 40.89
CA GLU A 379 -6.70 -3.64 39.77
C GLU A 379 -6.06 -2.34 39.24
N GLU A 380 -5.40 -1.58 40.13
CA GLU A 380 -4.75 -0.31 39.81
C GLU A 380 -3.37 -0.49 39.18
N LEU A 381 -3.12 0.26 38.10
CA LEU A 381 -1.88 0.19 37.32
C LEU A 381 -0.63 0.51 38.16
N ASP A 382 -0.68 1.49 39.05
CA ASP A 382 0.47 1.86 39.90
C ASP A 382 0.88 0.71 40.84
N ALA A 383 -0.09 -0.02 41.38
CA ALA A 383 0.16 -1.18 42.23
C ALA A 383 0.72 -2.36 41.42
N LYS A 384 0.24 -2.56 40.19
CA LYS A 384 0.82 -3.56 39.27
C LYS A 384 2.26 -3.22 38.89
N LEU A 385 2.55 -1.95 38.57
CA LEU A 385 3.91 -1.51 38.27
C LEU A 385 4.82 -1.70 39.50
N ALA A 386 4.37 -1.37 40.71
CA ALA A 386 5.15 -1.61 41.92
C ALA A 386 5.49 -3.10 42.12
N LEU A 387 4.53 -4.00 41.87
CA LEU A 387 4.75 -5.44 41.92
C LEU A 387 5.72 -5.91 40.84
N LEU A 388 5.58 -5.42 39.61
CA LEU A 388 6.48 -5.73 38.49
C LEU A 388 7.92 -5.36 38.86
N PHE A 389 8.16 -4.12 39.29
CA PHE A 389 9.50 -3.67 39.65
C PHE A 389 10.07 -4.40 40.87
N ALA A 390 9.22 -4.81 41.83
CA ALA A 390 9.66 -5.66 42.94
C ALA A 390 10.17 -7.02 42.45
N GLU A 391 9.51 -7.64 41.47
CA GLU A 391 10.00 -8.90 40.87
C GLU A 391 11.24 -8.68 39.98
N LEU A 392 11.31 -7.59 39.22
CA LEU A 392 12.48 -7.24 38.40
C LEU A 392 13.74 -6.89 39.22
N ASP A 393 13.57 -6.49 40.48
CA ASP A 393 14.67 -6.31 41.44
C ASP A 393 15.10 -7.64 42.07
N ARG A 394 14.15 -8.54 42.35
CA ARG A 394 14.43 -9.87 42.94
C ARG A 394 15.07 -10.84 41.96
N ARG A 395 14.73 -10.75 40.68
CA ARG A 395 15.19 -11.65 39.62
C ARG A 395 15.58 -10.85 38.40
N ARG A 396 16.68 -11.23 37.78
CA ARG A 396 17.14 -10.63 36.54
C ARG A 396 16.40 -11.25 35.35
N VAL A 397 15.59 -10.44 34.68
CA VAL A 397 14.73 -10.83 33.56
C VAL A 397 15.08 -9.99 32.33
N LEU A 398 14.96 -10.58 31.15
CA LEU A 398 14.96 -9.83 29.89
C LEU A 398 13.51 -9.67 29.40
N LEU A 399 13.02 -8.43 29.39
CA LEU A 399 11.75 -8.07 28.76
C LEU A 399 12.02 -7.55 27.36
N VAL A 400 11.25 -8.00 26.37
CA VAL A 400 11.35 -7.52 24.99
C VAL A 400 10.04 -6.91 24.52
N LEU A 401 10.12 -5.69 24.00
CA LEU A 401 9.03 -4.97 23.35
C LEU A 401 9.35 -4.75 21.87
N ASP A 402 8.67 -5.51 21.01
CA ASP A 402 8.79 -5.37 19.56
C ASP A 402 7.78 -4.34 19.02
N ASN A 403 8.17 -3.56 18.00
CA ASN A 403 7.33 -2.60 17.27
C ASN A 403 6.76 -1.44 18.13
N LEU A 404 7.61 -0.73 18.88
CA LEU A 404 7.19 0.45 19.65
C LEU A 404 6.47 1.50 18.78
N GLU A 405 6.74 1.56 17.47
CA GLU A 405 6.08 2.50 16.57
C GLU A 405 4.55 2.42 16.55
N SER A 406 3.96 1.29 16.90
CA SER A 406 2.50 1.11 16.91
C SER A 406 1.76 1.95 17.96
N ILE A 407 2.47 2.38 19.02
CA ILE A 407 1.93 3.28 20.06
C ILE A 407 2.39 4.74 19.87
N MET A 408 3.06 5.06 18.77
CA MET A 408 3.49 6.43 18.44
C MET A 408 2.43 7.19 17.65
N ASP A 409 2.48 8.52 17.72
CA ASP A 409 1.63 9.40 16.91
C ASP A 409 2.01 9.27 15.42
N THR A 410 1.01 9.31 14.53
CA THR A 410 1.17 9.29 13.07
C THR A 410 1.16 10.70 12.46
N GLY A 411 0.96 11.74 13.26
CA GLY A 411 0.82 13.13 12.84
C GLY A 411 2.13 13.96 12.85
N VAL A 412 1.99 15.26 13.11
CA VAL A 412 3.07 16.26 13.04
C VAL A 412 4.21 15.96 14.04
N ASP A 413 3.89 15.34 15.18
CA ASP A 413 4.85 14.92 16.21
C ASP A 413 5.06 13.38 16.21
N ALA A 414 5.43 12.80 15.07
CA ALA A 414 5.67 11.36 14.88
C ALA A 414 6.83 10.74 15.72
N ASP A 415 7.39 11.50 16.66
CA ASP A 415 8.36 11.06 17.66
C ASP A 415 7.81 11.15 19.10
N THR A 416 6.50 11.28 19.26
CA THR A 416 5.78 11.22 20.53
C THR A 416 4.83 10.04 20.58
N LEU A 417 4.44 9.62 21.78
CA LEU A 417 3.42 8.59 21.94
C LEU A 417 2.05 9.17 21.61
N ARG A 418 1.19 8.37 20.97
CA ARG A 418 -0.18 8.78 20.65
C ARG A 418 -1.00 8.99 21.93
N ALA A 419 -1.99 9.87 21.89
CA ALA A 419 -2.85 10.15 23.04
C ALA A 419 -3.47 8.86 23.61
N GLY A 420 -3.43 8.69 24.93
CA GLY A 420 -3.91 7.49 25.63
C GLY A 420 -2.82 6.45 25.94
N PHE A 421 -1.58 6.66 25.46
CA PHE A 421 -0.43 5.79 25.72
C PHE A 421 0.62 6.44 26.63
N ASP A 422 0.30 7.58 27.25
CA ASP A 422 1.21 8.36 28.10
C ASP A 422 1.82 7.56 29.25
N ALA A 423 1.09 6.57 29.77
CA ALA A 423 1.55 5.69 30.84
C ALA A 423 2.80 4.88 30.46
N TYR A 424 3.02 4.58 29.18
CA TYR A 424 4.26 3.94 28.70
C TYR A 424 5.49 4.80 28.95
N SER A 425 5.37 6.13 28.91
CA SER A 425 6.49 7.03 29.23
C SER A 425 6.98 6.81 30.66
N GLN A 426 6.06 6.63 31.61
CA GLN A 426 6.41 6.40 33.01
C GLN A 426 7.08 5.04 33.22
N LEU A 427 6.62 3.99 32.52
CA LEU A 427 7.29 2.69 32.52
C LEU A 427 8.72 2.81 31.99
N LEU A 428 8.89 3.44 30.81
CA LEU A 428 10.19 3.60 30.15
C LEU A 428 11.15 4.41 31.02
N GLU A 429 10.69 5.50 31.62
CA GLU A 429 11.47 6.27 32.58
C GLU A 429 11.89 5.39 33.76
N ARG A 430 10.97 4.68 34.44
CA ARG A 430 11.32 3.82 35.58
C ARG A 430 12.31 2.70 35.20
N MET A 431 12.17 2.11 34.02
CA MET A 431 13.14 1.11 33.51
C MET A 431 14.53 1.74 33.27
N ALA A 432 14.60 2.98 32.78
CA ALA A 432 15.88 3.66 32.54
C ALA A 432 16.64 4.04 33.83
N HIS A 433 15.94 4.26 34.95
CA HIS A 433 16.57 4.62 36.23
C HIS A 433 17.47 3.52 36.79
N GLY A 434 17.29 2.26 36.40
CA GLY A 434 18.18 1.15 36.78
C GLY A 434 18.09 0.71 38.24
N HIS A 435 17.03 1.06 38.97
CA HIS A 435 16.72 0.51 40.31
C HIS A 435 16.13 -0.91 40.23
N HIS A 436 16.66 -1.75 39.34
CA HIS A 436 16.29 -3.15 39.13
C HIS A 436 17.45 -3.89 38.47
N GLN A 437 17.42 -5.22 38.49
CA GLN A 437 18.48 -6.07 37.94
C GLN A 437 18.20 -6.53 36.51
N SER A 438 17.02 -6.21 35.99
CA SER A 438 16.49 -6.65 34.69
C SER A 438 16.83 -5.70 33.54
N CYS A 439 16.58 -6.12 32.29
CA CYS A 439 16.79 -5.33 31.08
C CYS A 439 15.51 -5.26 30.23
N LEU A 440 15.21 -4.09 29.66
CA LEU A 440 14.19 -3.89 28.63
C LEU A 440 14.83 -3.72 27.25
N LEU A 441 14.60 -4.66 26.33
CA LEU A 441 14.98 -4.55 24.92
C LEU A 441 13.79 -4.03 24.10
N ILE A 442 13.99 -2.98 23.32
CA ILE A 442 12.96 -2.35 22.51
C ILE A 442 13.37 -2.36 21.04
N THR A 443 12.49 -2.78 20.14
CA THR A 443 12.64 -2.50 18.70
C THR A 443 11.70 -1.38 18.28
N THR A 444 12.18 -0.48 17.43
CA THR A 444 11.34 0.60 16.90
C THR A 444 11.78 1.05 15.51
N ARG A 445 10.88 1.57 14.68
CA ARG A 445 11.29 2.28 13.46
C ARG A 445 11.92 3.65 13.76
N VAL A 446 11.38 4.38 14.72
CA VAL A 446 11.80 5.74 15.08
C VAL A 446 11.94 5.83 16.60
N VAL A 447 13.06 6.36 17.08
CA VAL A 447 13.25 6.55 18.53
C VAL A 447 12.42 7.74 19.02
N PRO A 448 11.48 7.57 19.98
CA PRO A 448 10.70 8.66 20.56
C PRO A 448 11.57 9.70 21.27
N ARG A 449 11.09 10.96 21.38
CA ARG A 449 11.80 12.04 22.08
C ARG A 449 12.15 11.68 23.52
N GLY A 450 11.20 11.04 24.23
CA GLY A 450 11.40 10.60 25.61
C GLY A 450 12.60 9.66 25.73
N ILE A 451 12.64 8.60 24.92
CA ILE A 451 13.75 7.62 24.92
C ILE A 451 15.09 8.27 24.56
N ARG A 452 15.14 9.21 23.62
CA ARG A 452 16.41 9.90 23.29
C ARG A 452 17.00 10.65 24.48
N ARG A 453 16.15 11.27 25.31
CA ARG A 453 16.58 11.90 26.56
C ARG A 453 17.10 10.84 27.54
N LEU A 454 16.41 9.70 27.65
CA LEU A 454 16.88 8.61 28.52
C LEU A 454 18.26 8.08 28.12
N VAL A 455 18.52 7.94 26.82
CA VAL A 455 19.85 7.54 26.29
C VAL A 455 20.94 8.55 26.67
N THR A 456 20.63 9.85 26.71
CA THR A 456 21.62 10.88 27.11
C THR A 456 21.79 10.97 28.62
N ASP A 457 20.72 10.74 29.37
CA ASP A 457 20.66 11.05 30.80
C ASP A 457 21.11 9.87 31.67
N TYR A 458 21.00 8.63 31.17
CA TYR A 458 21.30 7.41 31.92
C TYR A 458 22.41 6.57 31.26
N ARG A 459 23.43 6.20 32.06
CA ARG A 459 24.60 5.45 31.57
C ARG A 459 24.35 3.99 31.19
N HIS A 460 23.22 3.41 31.62
CA HIS A 460 22.86 2.02 31.37
C HIS A 460 21.76 1.85 30.30
N VAL A 461 21.53 2.89 29.50
CA VAL A 461 20.57 2.91 28.40
C VAL A 461 21.34 3.02 27.09
N TYR A 462 21.22 2.00 26.24
CA TYR A 462 21.97 1.92 24.98
C TYR A 462 21.05 2.04 23.77
N HIS A 463 21.53 2.72 22.73
CA HIS A 463 20.80 2.89 21.48
C HIS A 463 21.64 2.41 20.29
N PHE A 464 21.07 1.50 19.51
CA PHE A 464 21.67 0.95 18.30
C PHE A 464 20.81 1.31 17.09
N THR A 465 21.42 1.93 16.07
CA THR A 465 20.75 2.17 14.79
C THR A 465 21.18 1.14 13.78
N LEU A 466 20.25 0.27 13.39
CA LEU A 466 20.44 -0.76 12.40
C LEU A 466 20.39 -0.18 10.99
N GLN A 467 21.50 -0.30 10.29
CA GLN A 467 21.63 0.04 8.88
C GLN A 467 21.30 -1.17 8.00
N GLY A 468 21.23 -0.93 6.68
CA GLY A 468 21.25 -2.01 5.69
C GLY A 468 22.41 -2.99 5.90
N LEU A 469 22.27 -4.20 5.37
CA LEU A 469 23.36 -5.17 5.31
C LEU A 469 24.55 -4.59 4.58
N SER A 470 25.75 -4.96 5.01
CA SER A 470 26.97 -4.71 4.23
C SER A 470 26.87 -5.43 2.87
N PRO A 471 27.65 -5.02 1.86
CA PRO A 471 27.68 -5.73 0.59
C PRO A 471 27.99 -7.23 0.75
N ASP A 472 28.91 -7.57 1.65
CA ASP A 472 29.25 -8.98 1.94
C ASP A 472 28.06 -9.75 2.54
N ASP A 473 27.39 -9.19 3.55
CA ASP A 473 26.22 -9.81 4.19
C ASP A 473 25.03 -9.90 3.21
N GLY A 474 24.86 -8.89 2.35
CA GLY A 474 23.86 -8.86 1.30
C GLY A 474 24.11 -9.93 0.24
N MET A 475 25.37 -10.13 -0.17
CA MET A 475 25.76 -11.19 -1.10
C MET A 475 25.46 -12.57 -0.51
N MET A 476 25.76 -12.80 0.77
CA MET A 476 25.40 -14.06 1.45
C MET A 476 23.89 -14.33 1.40
N LEU A 477 23.06 -13.30 1.60
CA LEU A 477 21.60 -13.40 1.52
C LEU A 477 21.14 -13.76 0.10
N LEU A 478 21.69 -13.12 -0.92
CA LEU A 478 21.35 -13.34 -2.33
C LEU A 478 21.80 -14.73 -2.82
N HIS A 479 23.02 -15.16 -2.47
CA HIS A 479 23.55 -16.47 -2.84
C HIS A 479 22.74 -17.63 -2.25
N GLN A 480 22.29 -17.53 -1.00
CA GLN A 480 21.41 -18.55 -0.43
C GLN A 480 20.05 -18.65 -1.13
N ARG A 481 19.65 -17.60 -1.85
CA ARG A 481 18.45 -17.60 -2.70
C ARG A 481 18.74 -17.97 -4.15
N ALA A 482 19.88 -18.60 -4.42
CA ALA A 482 20.27 -19.08 -5.75
C ALA A 482 20.36 -17.99 -6.83
N ILE A 483 20.58 -16.74 -6.43
CA ILE A 483 20.76 -15.62 -7.35
C ILE A 483 22.16 -15.64 -7.95
N GLN A 484 22.25 -15.48 -9.28
CA GLN A 484 23.47 -15.57 -10.06
C GLN A 484 23.75 -14.25 -10.80
N GLY A 485 25.02 -13.83 -10.81
CA GLY A 485 25.45 -12.64 -11.53
C GLY A 485 26.92 -12.31 -11.24
N ALA A 486 27.49 -11.39 -12.01
CA ALA A 486 28.80 -10.82 -11.70
C ALA A 486 28.77 -10.14 -10.32
N PRO A 487 29.88 -10.17 -9.54
CA PRO A 487 29.94 -9.51 -8.24
C PRO A 487 29.54 -8.04 -8.31
N ASP A 488 29.96 -7.31 -9.34
CA ASP A 488 29.62 -5.89 -9.49
C ASP A 488 28.10 -5.68 -9.64
N ALA A 489 27.41 -6.53 -10.41
CA ALA A 489 25.95 -6.47 -10.57
C ALA A 489 25.20 -6.83 -9.29
N LEU A 490 25.73 -7.77 -8.49
CA LEU A 490 25.21 -8.09 -7.16
C LEU A 490 25.39 -6.93 -6.19
N HIS A 491 26.54 -6.26 -6.20
CA HIS A 491 26.80 -5.06 -5.40
C HIS A 491 25.85 -3.94 -5.81
N ASP A 492 25.70 -3.68 -7.11
CA ASP A 492 24.77 -2.67 -7.62
C ASP A 492 23.34 -2.94 -7.15
N LEU A 493 22.90 -4.19 -7.14
CA LEU A 493 21.58 -4.58 -6.62
C LEU A 493 21.47 -4.33 -5.10
N ILE A 494 22.48 -4.70 -4.33
CA ILE A 494 22.51 -4.50 -2.87
C ILE A 494 22.48 -3.02 -2.53
N ASP A 495 23.31 -2.23 -3.21
CA ASP A 495 23.39 -0.78 -3.05
C ASP A 495 22.08 -0.11 -3.49
N HIS A 496 21.48 -0.58 -4.59
CA HIS A 496 20.19 -0.11 -5.07
C HIS A 496 19.13 -0.25 -3.98
N TYR A 497 19.06 -1.40 -3.31
CA TYR A 497 18.14 -1.67 -2.20
C TYR A 497 18.68 -1.24 -0.82
N SER A 498 19.78 -0.49 -0.78
CA SER A 498 20.44 0.00 0.44
C SER A 498 20.65 -1.10 1.50
N GLY A 499 20.93 -2.33 1.05
CA GLY A 499 21.12 -3.48 1.92
C GLY A 499 19.89 -3.92 2.72
N ASN A 500 18.67 -3.47 2.38
CA ASN A 500 17.46 -3.83 3.13
C ASN A 500 17.14 -5.33 2.95
N PRO A 501 17.22 -6.18 4.00
CA PRO A 501 17.02 -7.61 3.86
C PRO A 501 15.65 -7.99 3.30
N LEU A 502 14.58 -7.29 3.69
CA LEU A 502 13.24 -7.61 3.19
C LEU A 502 13.13 -7.31 1.69
N ALA A 503 13.60 -6.13 1.26
CA ALA A 503 13.59 -5.76 -0.15
C ALA A 503 14.46 -6.73 -0.98
N LEU A 504 15.66 -7.07 -0.50
CA LEU A 504 16.54 -8.03 -1.17
C LEU A 504 15.92 -9.43 -1.27
N LYS A 505 15.18 -9.88 -0.25
CA LYS A 505 14.47 -11.16 -0.29
C LYS A 505 13.36 -11.17 -1.35
N LEU A 506 12.58 -10.11 -1.42
CA LEU A 506 11.47 -9.97 -2.38
C LEU A 506 12.00 -9.89 -3.81
N VAL A 507 13.02 -9.07 -4.03
CA VAL A 507 13.67 -8.92 -5.34
C VAL A 507 14.35 -10.21 -5.78
N ALA A 508 15.04 -10.90 -4.87
CA ALA A 508 15.61 -12.21 -5.18
C ALA A 508 14.53 -13.21 -5.61
N SER A 509 13.37 -13.22 -4.93
CA SER A 509 12.25 -14.07 -5.33
C SER A 509 11.79 -13.78 -6.76
N ALA A 510 11.63 -12.51 -7.10
CA ALA A 510 11.14 -12.12 -8.42
C ALA A 510 12.19 -12.27 -9.53
N VAL A 511 13.48 -12.07 -9.25
CA VAL A 511 14.57 -12.38 -10.19
C VAL A 511 14.61 -13.88 -10.50
N ASN A 512 14.37 -14.74 -9.50
CA ASN A 512 14.24 -16.17 -9.72
C ASN A 512 13.02 -16.53 -10.57
N GLU A 513 11.88 -15.90 -10.30
CA GLU A 513 10.61 -16.20 -10.99
C GLU A 513 10.60 -15.73 -12.44
N LEU A 514 11.04 -14.49 -12.70
CA LEU A 514 10.90 -13.83 -13.99
C LEU A 514 12.16 -13.97 -14.88
N TYR A 515 13.33 -14.10 -14.26
CA TYR A 515 14.62 -14.07 -14.96
C TYR A 515 15.50 -15.30 -14.66
N ALA A 516 14.92 -16.36 -14.07
CA ALA A 516 15.59 -17.61 -13.72
C ALA A 516 16.90 -17.41 -12.93
N GLY A 517 16.95 -16.36 -12.09
CA GLY A 517 18.11 -16.05 -11.24
C GLY A 517 19.17 -15.17 -11.89
N ASN A 518 18.99 -14.72 -13.14
CA ASN A 518 19.95 -13.85 -13.85
C ASN A 518 19.72 -12.36 -13.53
N ILE A 519 20.64 -11.77 -12.76
CA ILE A 519 20.54 -10.36 -12.36
C ILE A 519 20.81 -9.39 -13.50
N GLU A 520 21.72 -9.70 -14.41
CA GLU A 520 22.12 -8.77 -15.48
C GLU A 520 20.94 -8.48 -16.41
N SER A 521 20.15 -9.52 -16.74
CA SER A 521 18.90 -9.35 -17.49
C SER A 521 17.88 -8.50 -16.74
N PHE A 522 17.75 -8.70 -15.43
CA PHE A 522 16.86 -7.90 -14.58
C PHE A 522 17.28 -6.42 -14.50
N LEU A 523 18.57 -6.13 -14.30
CA LEU A 523 19.08 -4.76 -14.23
C LEU A 523 18.99 -4.05 -15.59
N HIS A 524 19.11 -4.78 -16.71
CA HIS A 524 19.03 -4.20 -18.05
C HIS A 524 17.63 -3.69 -18.40
N GLU A 525 16.57 -4.34 -17.92
CA GLU A 525 15.18 -3.92 -18.13
C GLU A 525 14.72 -2.81 -17.17
N GLY A 526 15.60 -2.40 -16.25
CA GLY A 526 15.32 -1.46 -15.17
C GLY A 526 14.77 -2.21 -13.96
N ALA A 527 15.43 -2.07 -12.80
CA ALA A 527 15.00 -2.71 -11.57
C ALA A 527 13.56 -2.29 -11.22
N LEU A 528 12.60 -3.16 -11.55
CA LEU A 528 11.19 -2.95 -11.26
C LEU A 528 10.96 -2.98 -9.75
N ILE A 529 10.11 -2.09 -9.26
CA ILE A 529 9.61 -2.16 -7.89
C ILE A 529 8.44 -3.12 -7.88
N PHE A 530 8.65 -4.24 -7.18
CA PHE A 530 7.65 -5.29 -7.02
C PHE A 530 6.49 -4.85 -6.13
N ASP A 531 5.31 -5.42 -6.35
CA ASP A 531 4.06 -5.03 -5.68
C ASP A 531 4.16 -5.14 -4.14
N ASP A 532 4.90 -6.11 -3.62
CA ASP A 532 5.10 -6.26 -2.17
C ASP A 532 5.97 -5.14 -1.57
N VAL A 533 7.06 -4.75 -2.24
CA VAL A 533 7.90 -3.60 -1.81
C VAL A 533 7.12 -2.29 -1.99
N ARG A 534 6.34 -2.20 -3.08
CA ARG A 534 5.47 -1.06 -3.37
C ARG A 534 4.43 -0.88 -2.29
N SER A 535 3.77 -1.93 -1.81
CA SER A 535 2.76 -1.83 -0.75
C SER A 535 3.32 -1.23 0.55
N VAL A 536 4.54 -1.64 0.94
CA VAL A 536 5.23 -1.10 2.11
C VAL A 536 5.59 0.37 1.90
N LEU A 537 6.09 0.73 0.71
CA LEU A 537 6.44 2.11 0.38
C LEU A 537 5.19 3.00 0.23
N ASP A 538 4.08 2.49 -0.29
CA ASP A 538 2.77 3.15 -0.36
C ASP A 538 2.28 3.48 1.06
N GLN A 539 2.31 2.51 1.98
CA GLN A 539 1.98 2.78 3.38
C GLN A 539 2.91 3.81 4.02
N GLN A 540 4.21 3.81 3.71
CA GLN A 540 5.12 4.84 4.23
C GLN A 540 4.80 6.21 3.63
N PHE A 541 4.54 6.29 2.32
CA PHE A 541 4.23 7.51 1.61
C PHE A 541 2.91 8.12 2.11
N ASP A 542 1.88 7.30 2.30
CA ASP A 542 0.56 7.72 2.77
C ASP A 542 0.54 8.18 4.24
N ARG A 543 1.55 7.81 5.03
CA ARG A 543 1.70 8.34 6.41
C ARG A 543 2.40 9.69 6.47
N LEU A 544 3.09 10.11 5.41
CA LEU A 544 3.79 11.39 5.39
C LEU A 544 2.81 12.56 5.31
N SER A 545 3.17 13.67 5.96
CA SER A 545 2.46 14.94 5.80
C SER A 545 2.53 15.44 4.35
N THR A 546 1.58 16.27 3.94
CA THR A 546 1.50 16.82 2.59
C THR A 546 2.81 17.47 2.14
N LEU A 547 3.42 18.28 3.00
CA LEU A 547 4.71 18.93 2.72
C LEU A 547 5.86 17.93 2.63
N ALA A 548 5.89 16.90 3.49
CA ALA A 548 6.91 15.86 3.43
C ALA A 548 6.82 15.05 2.13
N ARG A 549 5.60 14.73 1.66
CA ARG A 549 5.36 14.12 0.35
C ARG A 549 5.84 15.02 -0.79
N ASP A 550 5.52 16.31 -0.74
CA ASP A 550 5.99 17.26 -1.75
C ASP A 550 7.51 17.33 -1.82
N ILE A 551 8.20 17.34 -0.67
CA ILE A 551 9.66 17.39 -0.61
C ILE A 551 10.27 16.15 -1.26
N ILE A 552 9.83 14.94 -0.93
CA ILE A 552 10.39 13.73 -1.54
C ILE A 552 10.05 13.64 -3.03
N VAL A 553 8.87 14.10 -3.44
CA VAL A 553 8.53 14.20 -4.87
C VAL A 553 9.50 15.13 -5.59
N TRP A 554 9.78 16.32 -5.05
CA TRP A 554 10.72 17.25 -5.67
C TRP A 554 12.17 16.76 -5.65
N LEU A 555 12.60 16.08 -4.60
CA LEU A 555 13.92 15.45 -4.57
C LEU A 555 14.05 14.37 -5.66
N ALA A 556 13.01 13.55 -5.86
CA ALA A 556 12.98 12.57 -6.94
C ALA A 556 12.99 13.22 -8.33
N ILE A 557 12.28 14.35 -8.53
CA ILE A 557 12.29 15.09 -9.80
C ILE A 557 13.66 15.74 -10.06
N ASN A 558 14.33 16.26 -9.02
CA ASN A 558 15.60 16.95 -9.16
C ASN A 558 16.76 16.01 -9.56
N ARG A 559 16.70 14.72 -9.19
CA ARG A 559 17.69 13.66 -9.54
C ARG A 559 19.13 13.93 -9.11
N GLU A 560 19.38 15.01 -8.41
CA GLU A 560 20.66 15.39 -7.83
C GLU A 560 20.46 15.70 -6.34
N PRO A 561 21.51 15.54 -5.51
CA PRO A 561 21.47 16.02 -4.13
C PRO A 561 21.17 17.53 -4.08
N VAL A 562 20.17 17.92 -3.30
CA VAL A 562 19.72 19.31 -3.16
C VAL A 562 20.27 19.90 -1.87
N ALA A 563 20.81 21.12 -1.93
CA ALA A 563 21.28 21.79 -0.73
C ALA A 563 20.10 22.12 0.20
N PHE A 564 20.33 22.09 1.51
CA PHE A 564 19.26 22.29 2.51
C PHE A 564 18.47 23.60 2.29
N ASN A 565 19.15 24.67 1.88
CA ASN A 565 18.53 25.98 1.65
C ASN A 565 17.68 26.04 0.37
N ASP A 566 17.90 25.12 -0.56
CA ASP A 566 17.19 25.07 -1.84
C ASP A 566 15.95 24.15 -1.77
N VAL A 567 15.80 23.40 -0.66
CA VAL A 567 14.62 22.55 -0.45
C VAL A 567 13.40 23.44 -0.34
N GLY A 568 12.41 23.17 -1.20
CA GLY A 568 11.16 23.92 -1.22
C GLY A 568 11.11 25.08 -2.22
N HIS A 569 12.22 25.39 -2.91
CA HIS A 569 12.24 26.43 -3.95
C HIS A 569 11.24 26.14 -5.09
N ASP A 570 11.07 24.86 -5.44
CA ASP A 570 10.16 24.42 -6.51
C ASP A 570 8.71 24.17 -6.04
N LEU A 571 8.39 24.39 -4.77
CA LEU A 571 7.03 24.22 -4.27
C LEU A 571 6.13 25.34 -4.79
N VAL A 572 4.94 25.00 -5.30
CA VAL A 572 3.96 25.97 -5.79
C VAL A 572 3.60 27.00 -4.70
N THR A 573 3.50 26.55 -3.45
CA THR A 573 3.31 27.40 -2.28
C THR A 573 4.53 27.29 -1.40
N SER A 574 5.19 28.43 -1.12
CA SER A 574 6.37 28.46 -0.25
C SER A 574 5.95 28.23 1.22
N PRO A 575 6.37 27.14 1.87
CA PRO A 575 6.05 26.86 3.27
C PRO A 575 6.88 27.73 4.21
N ALA A 576 6.43 27.84 5.48
CA ALA A 576 7.24 28.52 6.48
C ALA A 576 8.53 27.73 6.78
N ARG A 577 9.65 28.42 7.03
CA ARG A 577 10.95 27.77 7.29
C ARG A 577 10.89 26.71 8.41
N ARG A 578 10.05 26.94 9.42
CA ARG A 578 9.82 26.00 10.53
C ARG A 578 9.19 24.69 10.06
N GLU A 579 8.16 24.76 9.22
CA GLU A 579 7.45 23.60 8.67
C GLU A 579 8.37 22.79 7.76
N LEU A 580 9.19 23.48 6.95
CA LEU A 580 10.21 22.86 6.10
C LEU A 580 11.23 22.05 6.92
N LEU A 581 11.76 22.66 7.99
CA LEU A 581 12.69 22.00 8.91
C LEU A 581 12.09 20.78 9.57
N GLU A 582 10.82 20.85 9.96
CA GLU A 582 10.07 19.76 10.60
C GLU A 582 9.79 18.60 9.63
N ALA A 583 9.39 18.92 8.40
CA ALA A 583 9.19 17.93 7.36
C ALA A 583 10.50 17.20 7.01
N ILE A 584 11.62 17.92 6.84
CA ILE A 584 12.93 17.30 6.56
C ILE A 584 13.37 16.42 7.74
N ARG A 585 13.19 16.86 8.98
CA ARG A 585 13.49 16.04 10.16
C ARG A 585 12.68 14.75 10.20
N THR A 586 11.40 14.82 9.83
CA THR A 586 10.51 13.65 9.75
C THR A 586 10.99 12.68 8.68
N LEU A 587 11.34 13.17 7.50
CA LEU A 587 11.87 12.37 6.40
C LEU A 587 13.21 11.69 6.75
N ARG A 588 14.09 12.39 7.46
CA ARG A 588 15.35 11.82 7.98
C ARG A 588 15.10 10.73 9.02
N ARG A 589 14.09 10.89 9.88
CA ARG A 589 13.72 9.89 10.90
C ARG A 589 13.13 8.63 10.29
N ALA A 590 12.36 8.79 9.22
CA ALA A 590 11.89 7.67 8.42
C ALA A 590 13.01 7.02 7.57
N SER A 591 14.24 7.57 7.65
CA SER A 591 15.41 7.26 6.83
C SER A 591 15.10 7.15 5.33
N LEU A 592 14.22 8.03 4.84
CA LEU A 592 13.94 8.18 3.42
C LEU A 592 14.97 9.07 2.71
N LEU A 593 15.75 9.82 3.49
CA LEU A 593 16.79 10.74 3.03
C LEU A 593 18.19 10.24 3.37
N GLN A 594 19.10 10.40 2.42
CA GLN A 594 20.53 10.27 2.59
C GLN A 594 21.19 11.65 2.63
N GLU A 595 22.17 11.84 3.51
CA GLU A 595 23.09 12.98 3.41
C GLU A 595 24.26 12.61 2.51
N VAL A 596 24.46 13.40 1.46
CA VAL A 596 25.63 13.29 0.59
C VAL A 596 26.56 14.43 0.95
N ALA A 597 27.74 14.09 1.45
CA ALA A 597 28.79 15.06 1.71
C ALA A 597 29.13 15.78 0.39
N SER A 598 29.07 17.11 0.40
CA SER A 598 29.51 17.91 -0.73
C SER A 598 31.01 17.66 -0.93
N LYS A 599 31.38 17.00 -2.05
CA LYS A 599 32.78 16.88 -2.46
C LYS A 599 33.28 18.25 -2.96
N ASN A 600 33.41 19.22 -2.06
CA ASN A 600 34.15 20.44 -2.34
C ASN A 600 35.66 20.15 -2.15
N VAL A 601 36.29 19.69 -3.24
CA VAL A 601 37.73 19.38 -3.33
C VAL A 601 38.64 20.64 -3.28
N ALA A 602 38.13 21.82 -2.88
CA ALA A 602 38.88 23.07 -3.02
C ALA A 602 39.11 23.89 -1.74
N SER A 603 38.57 23.54 -0.59
CA SER A 603 38.87 24.27 0.65
C SER A 603 38.69 23.35 1.85
N GLY A 604 39.80 22.90 2.44
CA GLY A 604 39.85 22.06 3.65
C GLY A 604 39.38 22.77 4.92
N VAL A 605 38.22 23.41 4.86
CA VAL A 605 37.47 23.92 5.99
C VAL A 605 36.13 23.21 5.95
N ASP A 606 35.99 22.21 6.82
CA ASP A 606 34.77 21.44 7.03
C ASP A 606 33.76 22.32 7.78
N THR A 607 33.17 23.30 7.09
CA THR A 607 31.98 23.97 7.61
C THR A 607 30.83 23.00 7.41
N GLY A 608 30.42 22.27 8.47
CA GLY A 608 29.31 21.30 8.48
C GLY A 608 27.93 21.88 8.16
N HIS A 609 27.82 22.78 7.18
CA HIS A 609 26.62 23.42 6.65
C HIS A 609 26.35 23.02 5.19
N ASP A 610 27.19 22.17 4.60
CA ASP A 610 27.18 21.81 3.18
C ASP A 610 26.68 20.36 2.91
N SER A 611 25.91 19.78 3.84
CA SER A 611 25.25 18.49 3.61
C SER A 611 24.12 18.64 2.59
N ARG A 612 24.21 17.93 1.47
CA ARG A 612 23.14 17.88 0.44
C ARG A 612 22.22 16.70 0.73
N LEU A 613 20.92 16.90 0.53
CA LEU A 613 19.88 15.90 0.72
C LEU A 613 19.61 15.16 -0.58
N ALA A 614 19.62 13.83 -0.52
CA ALA A 614 19.20 12.97 -1.61
C ALA A 614 18.22 11.92 -1.08
N LEU A 615 17.45 11.31 -1.98
CA LEU A 615 16.66 10.13 -1.65
C LEU A 615 17.49 8.87 -1.87
N HIS A 616 17.18 7.81 -1.13
CA HIS A 616 17.67 6.48 -1.47
C HIS A 616 17.14 6.05 -2.85
N ASN A 617 17.92 5.27 -3.61
CA ASN A 617 17.59 4.88 -4.98
C ASN A 617 16.23 4.16 -5.09
N VAL A 618 15.91 3.22 -4.18
CA VAL A 618 14.59 2.57 -4.12
C VAL A 618 13.46 3.59 -3.98
N VAL A 619 13.65 4.60 -3.14
CA VAL A 619 12.64 5.64 -2.90
C VAL A 619 12.53 6.56 -4.13
N MET A 620 13.63 6.82 -4.84
CA MET A 620 13.57 7.57 -6.10
C MET A 620 12.77 6.82 -7.17
N GLU A 621 13.07 5.55 -7.41
CA GLU A 621 12.33 4.71 -8.37
C GLU A 621 10.86 4.55 -7.93
N TYR A 622 10.68 4.35 -6.61
CA TYR A 622 9.52 4.68 -5.78
C TYR A 622 8.55 5.68 -6.39
N ILE A 623 8.97 6.90 -6.13
CA ILE A 623 8.27 8.12 -6.45
C ILE A 623 8.15 8.30 -7.96
N THR A 624 9.10 7.79 -8.75
CA THR A 624 9.05 7.85 -10.20
C THR A 624 7.83 7.11 -10.76
N ASP A 625 7.65 5.86 -10.34
CA ASP A 625 6.50 5.05 -10.72
C ASP A 625 5.19 5.61 -10.17
N HIS A 626 5.17 6.04 -8.91
CA HIS A 626 4.02 6.69 -8.28
C HIS A 626 3.55 7.91 -9.08
N LEU A 627 4.47 8.81 -9.44
CA LEU A 627 4.17 10.00 -10.23
C LEU A 627 3.59 9.64 -11.60
N LEU A 628 4.19 8.68 -12.31
CA LEU A 628 3.66 8.26 -13.62
C LEU A 628 2.24 7.72 -13.51
N ARG A 629 1.94 6.89 -12.49
CA ARG A 629 0.59 6.39 -12.23
C ARG A 629 -0.39 7.52 -11.91
N ALA A 630 0.02 8.46 -11.05
CA ALA A 630 -0.79 9.61 -10.68
C ALA A 630 -1.12 10.49 -11.89
N PHE A 631 -0.13 10.88 -12.71
CA PHE A 631 -0.34 11.67 -13.92
C PHE A 631 -1.29 10.98 -14.91
N ARG A 632 -1.15 9.66 -15.12
CA ARG A 632 -2.06 8.89 -16.00
C ARG A 632 -3.49 8.91 -15.47
N ALA A 633 -3.67 8.67 -14.17
CA ALA A 633 -4.99 8.67 -13.54
C ALA A 633 -5.66 10.05 -13.63
N GLU A 634 -4.91 11.14 -13.51
CA GLU A 634 -5.41 12.50 -13.66
C GLU A 634 -5.88 12.82 -15.08
N LEU A 635 -5.11 12.40 -16.09
CA LEU A 635 -5.47 12.59 -17.50
C LEU A 635 -6.78 11.86 -17.84
N ILE A 636 -6.98 10.64 -17.33
CA ILE A 636 -8.23 9.88 -17.51
C ILE A 636 -9.41 10.56 -16.81
N LYS A 637 -9.19 11.05 -15.59
CA LYS A 637 -10.25 11.63 -14.75
C LYS A 637 -10.52 13.11 -15.04
N GLY A 638 -9.73 13.77 -15.89
CA GLY A 638 -9.81 15.21 -16.14
C GLY A 638 -9.51 16.06 -14.91
N LYS A 639 -8.54 15.65 -14.08
CA LYS A 639 -8.10 16.37 -12.87
C LYS A 639 -6.67 16.89 -13.05
N ALA A 640 -6.20 17.76 -12.15
CA ALA A 640 -4.89 18.38 -12.25
C ALA A 640 -4.20 18.64 -10.90
N ASP A 641 -4.29 17.76 -9.91
CA ASP A 641 -3.63 17.95 -8.60
C ASP A 641 -2.11 17.76 -8.73
N TYR A 642 -1.65 16.65 -9.28
CA TYR A 642 -0.23 16.37 -9.55
C TYR A 642 0.30 17.23 -10.71
N PHE A 643 -0.48 17.41 -11.79
CA PHE A 643 -0.12 18.31 -12.89
C PHE A 643 0.11 19.76 -12.44
N HIS A 644 -0.63 20.20 -11.42
CA HIS A 644 -0.48 21.53 -10.84
C HIS A 644 0.76 21.64 -9.95
N ARG A 645 1.05 20.62 -9.14
CA ARG A 645 2.08 20.69 -8.08
C ARG A 645 3.50 20.38 -8.54
N TYR A 646 3.65 19.56 -9.57
CA TYR A 646 4.95 18.99 -9.92
C TYR A 646 5.28 19.21 -11.40
N SER A 647 6.55 19.43 -11.71
CA SER A 647 7.02 19.56 -13.09
C SER A 647 7.55 18.24 -13.64
N LEU A 648 7.14 17.88 -14.86
CA LEU A 648 7.67 16.74 -15.62
C LEU A 648 9.12 16.98 -16.10
N ARG A 649 9.53 18.24 -16.24
CA ARG A 649 10.86 18.65 -16.69
C ARG A 649 11.17 20.06 -16.20
N LYS A 650 12.33 20.26 -15.57
CA LYS A 650 12.78 21.59 -15.12
C LYS A 650 13.67 22.24 -16.18
N ALA A 651 13.24 23.38 -16.73
CA ALA A 651 14.09 24.15 -17.64
C ALA A 651 15.40 24.62 -16.98
N SER A 652 15.39 24.90 -15.66
CA SER A 652 16.55 25.34 -14.89
C SER A 652 17.60 24.25 -14.59
N ALA A 653 17.22 22.97 -14.67
CA ALA A 653 18.12 21.86 -14.36
C ALA A 653 19.27 21.74 -15.38
N GLN A 654 20.34 21.03 -15.01
CA GLN A 654 21.43 20.71 -15.95
C GLN A 654 20.90 19.89 -17.14
N GLU A 655 21.51 20.04 -18.33
CA GLU A 655 21.02 19.39 -19.55
C GLU A 655 20.92 17.86 -19.43
N TYR A 656 21.88 17.24 -18.74
CA TYR A 656 21.86 15.80 -18.50
C TYR A 656 20.69 15.38 -17.59
N VAL A 657 20.37 16.17 -16.55
CA VAL A 657 19.19 15.93 -15.68
C VAL A 657 17.91 16.08 -16.49
N GLN A 658 17.82 17.08 -17.37
CA GLN A 658 16.67 17.26 -18.24
C GLN A 658 16.49 16.07 -19.19
N ALA A 659 17.57 15.49 -19.71
CA ALA A 659 17.52 14.28 -20.53
C ALA A 659 17.00 13.08 -19.73
N VAL A 660 17.42 12.93 -18.48
CA VAL A 660 16.91 11.89 -17.56
C VAL A 660 15.43 12.10 -17.25
N GLN A 661 15.01 13.32 -16.88
CA GLN A 661 13.60 13.67 -16.65
C GLN A 661 12.74 13.38 -17.88
N ARG A 662 13.23 13.71 -19.07
CA ARG A 662 12.56 13.39 -20.33
C ARG A 662 12.38 11.89 -20.52
N ARG A 663 13.42 11.08 -20.24
CA ARG A 663 13.39 9.63 -20.38
C ARG A 663 12.45 8.96 -19.37
N LEU A 664 12.41 9.44 -18.13
CA LEU A 664 11.68 8.80 -17.03
C LEU A 664 10.23 9.28 -16.91
N PHE A 665 9.96 10.55 -17.19
CA PHE A 665 8.61 11.11 -17.00
C PHE A 665 7.93 11.45 -18.33
N LEU A 666 8.56 12.30 -19.14
CA LEU A 666 7.90 12.92 -20.29
C LEU A 666 7.64 11.93 -21.43
N ALA A 667 8.66 11.16 -21.84
CA ALA A 667 8.55 10.22 -22.95
C ALA A 667 7.62 9.04 -22.64
N PRO A 668 7.68 8.39 -21.47
CA PRO A 668 6.75 7.31 -21.12
C PRO A 668 5.30 7.78 -21.06
N LEU A 669 5.05 8.98 -20.53
CA LEU A 669 3.71 9.55 -20.45
C LEU A 669 3.16 9.92 -21.85
N ALA A 670 3.98 10.52 -22.72
CA ALA A 670 3.61 10.83 -24.09
C ALA A 670 3.33 9.56 -24.92
N GLN A 671 4.16 8.53 -24.79
CA GLN A 671 3.95 7.24 -25.46
C GLN A 671 2.67 6.56 -24.97
N TRP A 672 2.41 6.59 -23.66
CA TRP A 672 1.18 6.04 -23.09
C TRP A 672 -0.07 6.75 -23.62
N LEU A 673 -0.04 8.09 -23.68
CA LEU A 673 -1.11 8.93 -24.23
C LEU A 673 -1.43 8.58 -25.69
N VAL A 674 -0.40 8.50 -26.54
CA VAL A 674 -0.60 8.15 -27.96
C VAL A 674 -1.16 6.74 -28.12
N ARG A 675 -0.73 5.78 -27.30
CA ARG A 675 -1.23 4.41 -27.34
C ARG A 675 -2.70 4.27 -26.90
N HIS A 676 -3.12 5.02 -25.88
CA HIS A 676 -4.48 4.91 -25.32
C HIS A 676 -5.50 5.77 -26.05
N GLU A 677 -5.17 7.01 -26.37
CA GLU A 677 -6.12 7.98 -26.94
C GLU A 677 -5.99 8.11 -28.47
N GLY A 678 -4.83 7.77 -29.03
CA GLY A 678 -4.47 8.04 -30.42
C GLY A 678 -3.94 9.46 -30.64
N SER A 679 -2.99 9.62 -31.57
CA SER A 679 -2.24 10.88 -31.77
C SER A 679 -3.11 12.12 -32.00
N GLU A 680 -4.28 11.98 -32.65
CA GLU A 680 -5.19 13.10 -32.92
C GLU A 680 -5.97 13.55 -31.67
N ASN A 681 -6.32 12.63 -30.77
CA ASN A 681 -7.10 12.94 -29.57
C ASN A 681 -6.26 13.51 -28.43
N VAL A 682 -4.96 13.18 -28.37
CA VAL A 682 -4.09 13.64 -27.29
C VAL A 682 -4.06 15.18 -27.19
N ARG A 683 -3.96 15.89 -28.33
CA ARG A 683 -4.00 17.37 -28.32
C ARG A 683 -5.32 17.90 -27.75
N ARG A 684 -6.45 17.27 -28.11
CA ARG A 684 -7.78 17.65 -27.58
C ARG A 684 -7.87 17.42 -26.07
N LEU A 685 -7.37 16.28 -25.58
CA LEU A 685 -7.35 15.98 -24.14
C LEU A 685 -6.50 16.99 -23.36
N LEU A 686 -5.31 17.33 -23.89
CA LEU A 686 -4.44 18.34 -23.28
C LEU A 686 -5.07 19.74 -23.29
N ARG A 687 -5.80 20.13 -24.35
CA ARG A 687 -6.57 21.39 -24.37
C ARG A 687 -7.68 21.43 -23.34
N ASN A 688 -8.44 20.33 -23.20
CA ASN A 688 -9.47 20.23 -22.17
C ASN A 688 -8.89 20.40 -20.75
N LEU A 689 -7.68 19.89 -20.51
CA LEU A 689 -6.98 20.08 -19.24
C LEU A 689 -6.59 21.54 -19.01
N LEU A 690 -6.10 22.24 -20.04
CA LEU A 690 -5.81 23.68 -19.97
C LEU A 690 -7.09 24.48 -19.67
N ASP A 691 -8.19 24.17 -20.34
CA ASP A 691 -9.48 24.85 -20.16
C ASP A 691 -10.05 24.61 -18.76
N PHE A 692 -9.93 23.38 -18.22
CA PHE A 692 -10.29 23.06 -16.85
C PHE A 692 -9.48 23.87 -15.84
N VAL A 693 -8.15 23.92 -16.00
CA VAL A 693 -7.26 24.67 -15.08
C VAL A 693 -7.47 26.17 -15.19
N ARG A 694 -7.81 26.71 -16.36
CA ARG A 694 -8.09 28.14 -16.55
C ARG A 694 -9.31 28.61 -15.77
N GLN A 695 -10.24 27.72 -15.44
CA GLN A 695 -11.44 28.05 -14.64
C GLN A 695 -11.14 28.21 -13.15
N ASP A 696 -9.99 27.73 -12.67
CA ASP A 696 -9.57 27.81 -11.27
C ASP A 696 -8.26 28.61 -11.12
N PRO A 697 -8.31 29.85 -10.56
CA PRO A 697 -7.14 30.69 -10.35
C PRO A 697 -6.04 30.07 -9.48
N ALA A 698 -6.37 29.14 -8.58
CA ALA A 698 -5.38 28.42 -7.78
C ALA A 698 -4.60 27.46 -8.68
N LEU A 699 -5.29 26.65 -9.49
CA LEU A 699 -4.67 25.69 -10.39
C LEU A 699 -3.85 26.37 -11.49
N ALA A 700 -4.30 27.52 -12.00
CA ALA A 700 -3.65 28.27 -13.06
C ALA A 700 -2.22 28.75 -12.72
N LYS A 701 -1.87 28.83 -11.43
CA LYS A 701 -0.56 29.28 -10.93
C LYS A 701 0.49 28.17 -10.75
N GLY A 702 0.14 26.92 -11.01
CA GLY A 702 1.07 25.79 -10.90
C GLY A 702 1.77 25.42 -12.19
N TYR A 703 2.17 24.15 -12.29
CA TYR A 703 2.97 23.60 -13.39
C TYR A 703 2.16 23.04 -14.55
N THR A 704 0.82 23.01 -14.48
CA THR A 704 -0.01 22.33 -15.49
C THR A 704 0.22 22.88 -16.90
N GLY A 705 0.28 24.21 -17.05
CA GLY A 705 0.55 24.84 -18.34
C GLY A 705 1.91 24.42 -18.92
N THR A 706 2.96 24.46 -18.10
CA THR A 706 4.31 24.03 -18.49
C THR A 706 4.36 22.55 -18.84
N ASN A 707 3.72 21.69 -18.05
CA ASN A 707 3.65 20.25 -18.29
C ASN A 707 2.97 19.92 -19.61
N VAL A 708 1.86 20.60 -19.91
CA VAL A 708 1.14 20.46 -21.19
C VAL A 708 2.02 20.91 -22.35
N ILE A 709 2.74 22.04 -22.22
CA ILE A 709 3.70 22.49 -23.24
C ILE A 709 4.76 21.42 -23.50
N HIS A 710 5.38 20.89 -22.45
CA HIS A 710 6.41 19.87 -22.59
C HIS A 710 5.87 18.59 -23.26
N LEU A 711 4.65 18.18 -22.92
CA LEU A 711 3.99 17.03 -23.56
C LEU A 711 3.68 17.30 -25.02
N MET A 712 3.12 18.47 -25.36
CA MET A 712 2.84 18.86 -26.73
C MET A 712 4.13 18.91 -27.58
N LEU A 713 5.20 19.50 -27.05
CA LEU A 713 6.52 19.56 -27.71
C LEU A 713 7.18 18.19 -27.86
N GLN A 714 6.93 17.26 -26.94
CA GLN A 714 7.38 15.87 -27.06
C GLN A 714 6.67 15.12 -28.20
N LEU A 715 5.42 15.46 -28.48
CA LEU A 715 4.60 14.86 -29.54
C LEU A 715 4.81 15.52 -30.90
N SER A 716 5.08 16.83 -30.92
CA SER A 716 5.25 17.62 -32.13
C SER A 716 6.03 18.90 -31.84
N PRO A 717 7.01 19.31 -32.68
CA PRO A 717 7.85 20.48 -32.41
C PRO A 717 7.13 21.85 -32.56
N THR A 718 5.81 21.85 -32.84
CA THR A 718 5.03 23.08 -33.04
C THR A 718 3.87 23.20 -32.05
N LEU A 719 3.75 24.41 -31.49
CA LEU A 719 2.62 24.83 -30.64
C LEU A 719 1.64 25.71 -31.41
N GLN A 720 1.69 25.70 -32.74
CA GLN A 720 0.91 26.65 -33.55
C GLN A 720 -0.59 26.61 -33.23
N GLY A 721 -1.18 27.79 -33.00
CA GLY A 721 -2.61 27.97 -32.73
C GLY A 721 -3.08 27.54 -31.33
N GLU A 722 -2.15 27.21 -30.41
CA GLU A 722 -2.50 26.85 -29.03
C GLU A 722 -2.70 28.10 -28.14
N ASP A 723 -3.61 28.01 -27.17
CA ASP A 723 -3.92 29.11 -26.24
C ASP A 723 -3.48 28.77 -24.81
N PHE A 724 -2.48 29.50 -24.31
CA PHE A 724 -1.99 29.42 -22.93
C PHE A 724 -2.29 30.70 -22.13
N SER A 725 -3.27 31.49 -22.57
CA SER A 725 -3.67 32.73 -21.90
C SER A 725 -4.17 32.47 -20.47
N GLY A 726 -3.78 33.34 -19.55
CA GLY A 726 -4.19 33.29 -18.14
C GLY A 726 -3.52 32.20 -17.30
N LEU A 727 -2.52 31.50 -17.83
CA LEU A 727 -1.80 30.43 -17.14
C LEU A 727 -0.40 30.86 -16.72
N ARG A 728 0.20 30.14 -15.78
CA ARG A 728 1.63 30.25 -15.46
C ARG A 728 2.42 29.20 -16.23
N LEU A 729 3.47 29.63 -16.94
CA LEU A 729 4.38 28.79 -17.72
C LEU A 729 5.78 28.72 -17.08
N HIS A 730 5.79 28.62 -15.76
CA HIS A 730 7.01 28.59 -14.97
C HIS A 730 7.88 27.39 -15.34
N GLN A 731 9.19 27.59 -15.52
CA GLN A 731 10.15 26.54 -15.89
C GLN A 731 9.88 25.87 -17.25
N ALA A 732 9.19 26.54 -18.18
CA ALA A 732 9.02 26.06 -19.56
C ALA A 732 10.27 26.32 -20.42
N ASP A 733 10.64 25.38 -21.29
CA ASP A 733 11.70 25.54 -22.29
C ASP A 733 11.11 25.68 -23.70
N LEU A 734 11.03 26.91 -24.19
CA LEU A 734 10.45 27.29 -25.49
C LEU A 734 11.53 27.62 -26.54
N ARG A 735 12.82 27.37 -26.26
CA ARG A 735 13.93 27.69 -27.19
C ARG A 735 13.84 27.01 -28.56
N ALA A 736 13.26 25.83 -28.63
CA ALA A 736 13.13 25.08 -29.88
C ALA A 736 11.68 25.02 -30.41
N ALA A 737 10.76 25.77 -29.79
CA ALA A 737 9.33 25.70 -30.12
C ALA A 737 8.95 26.70 -31.21
N SER A 738 8.17 26.26 -32.20
CA SER A 738 7.46 27.19 -33.09
C SER A 738 6.24 27.77 -32.35
N LEU A 739 6.24 29.09 -32.13
CA LEU A 739 5.20 29.84 -31.42
C LEU A 739 4.29 30.66 -32.35
N ILE A 740 4.18 30.26 -33.62
CA ILE A 740 3.32 30.95 -34.59
C ILE A 740 1.86 30.88 -34.12
N ASP A 741 1.18 32.02 -34.03
CA ASP A 741 -0.24 32.09 -33.63
C ASP A 741 -0.55 31.49 -32.24
N VAL A 742 0.42 31.56 -31.31
CA VAL A 742 0.22 31.13 -29.92
C VAL A 742 -0.30 32.29 -29.08
N HIS A 743 -1.37 32.06 -28.32
CA HIS A 743 -1.92 33.07 -27.42
C HIS A 743 -1.31 32.96 -26.01
N LEU A 744 -0.65 34.03 -25.56
CA LEU A 744 0.00 34.13 -24.23
C LEU A 744 -0.54 35.33 -23.41
N ARG A 745 -1.81 35.68 -23.57
CA ARG A 745 -2.37 36.88 -22.94
C ARG A 745 -2.51 36.66 -21.43
N ASN A 746 -2.01 37.61 -20.62
CA ASN A 746 -2.04 37.53 -19.16
C ASN A 746 -1.36 36.25 -18.60
N THR A 747 -0.40 35.70 -19.34
CA THR A 747 0.36 34.51 -18.95
C THR A 747 1.57 34.92 -18.11
N ASP A 748 1.84 34.23 -17.00
CA ASP A 748 3.06 34.43 -16.22
C ASP A 748 4.19 33.59 -16.81
N LEU A 749 5.20 34.27 -17.34
CA LEU A 749 6.37 33.70 -18.02
C LEU A 749 7.64 33.72 -17.14
N SER A 750 7.48 33.84 -15.82
CA SER A 750 8.59 33.81 -14.87
C SER A 750 9.40 32.51 -14.99
N GLU A 751 10.71 32.64 -15.18
CA GLU A 751 11.64 31.51 -15.37
C GLU A 751 11.36 30.61 -16.58
N THR A 752 10.62 31.11 -17.58
CA THR A 752 10.50 30.50 -18.90
C THR A 752 11.75 30.83 -19.73
N ARG A 753 12.33 29.82 -20.41
CA ARG A 753 13.44 30.01 -21.35
C ARG A 753 12.90 30.18 -22.77
N PHE A 754 13.13 31.33 -23.38
CA PHE A 754 12.87 31.56 -24.80
C PHE A 754 14.15 31.40 -25.62
N ALA A 755 14.00 31.10 -26.90
CA ALA A 755 15.08 31.41 -27.84
C ALA A 755 15.18 32.93 -27.82
N ASP A 756 16.38 33.47 -27.56
CA ASP A 756 16.61 34.90 -27.57
C ASP A 756 15.98 35.49 -28.84
N SER A 757 14.91 36.25 -28.65
CA SER A 757 14.24 36.95 -29.74
C SER A 757 15.01 38.24 -29.92
N PHE A 758 16.01 38.19 -30.78
CA PHE A 758 16.76 39.37 -31.17
C PHE A 758 15.80 40.44 -31.72
N GLY A 759 16.03 41.70 -31.38
CA GLY A 759 15.74 42.78 -32.32
C GLY A 759 16.62 42.64 -33.58
N ILE A 760 16.58 43.59 -34.52
CA ILE A 760 17.54 43.57 -35.63
C ILE A 760 18.96 43.75 -35.04
N VAL A 761 19.80 42.73 -35.17
CA VAL A 761 21.22 42.78 -34.75
C VAL A 761 21.97 43.64 -35.75
N THR A 762 22.49 44.79 -35.30
CA THR A 762 23.16 45.77 -36.16
C THR A 762 24.68 45.63 -36.14
N SER A 763 25.24 45.04 -35.09
CA SER A 763 26.69 44.82 -34.96
C SER A 763 27.01 43.68 -34.00
N VAL A 764 28.12 43.00 -34.26
CA VAL A 764 28.65 41.91 -33.41
C VAL A 764 30.16 42.04 -33.33
N ALA A 765 30.74 41.80 -32.16
CA ALA A 765 32.18 41.69 -31.96
C ALA A 765 32.49 40.52 -31.02
N VAL A 766 33.66 39.91 -31.19
CA VAL A 766 34.19 38.87 -30.30
C VAL A 766 35.47 39.41 -29.66
N SER A 767 35.65 39.18 -28.37
CA SER A 767 36.86 39.59 -27.65
C SER A 767 38.11 38.92 -28.24
N PRO A 768 39.29 39.57 -28.25
CA PRO A 768 40.53 38.99 -28.81
C PRO A 768 40.93 37.64 -28.20
N VAL A 769 40.56 37.40 -26.94
CA VAL A 769 40.84 36.16 -26.20
C VAL A 769 39.73 35.12 -26.37
N GLY A 770 38.67 35.41 -27.13
CA GLY A 770 37.53 34.52 -27.35
C GLY A 770 36.69 34.24 -26.10
N GLN A 771 36.80 35.05 -25.06
CA GLN A 771 36.06 34.87 -23.81
C GLN A 771 34.65 35.49 -23.85
N PHE A 772 34.45 36.54 -24.65
CA PHE A 772 33.20 37.28 -24.71
C PHE A 772 32.72 37.51 -26.15
N LEU A 773 31.41 37.47 -26.32
CA LEU A 773 30.68 37.89 -27.53
C LEU A 773 29.84 39.11 -27.15
N ALA A 774 29.88 40.17 -27.95
CA ALA A 774 29.03 41.33 -27.77
C ALA A 774 28.18 41.56 -29.03
N ALA A 775 26.89 41.83 -28.85
CA ALA A 775 25.99 42.20 -29.94
C ALA A 775 25.17 43.44 -29.60
N GLY A 776 24.97 44.28 -30.61
CA GLY A 776 24.11 45.45 -30.57
C GLY A 776 22.75 45.10 -31.14
N ALA A 777 21.71 45.14 -30.31
CA ALA A 777 20.32 44.93 -30.70
C ALA A 777 19.55 46.24 -30.51
N GLY A 778 19.44 47.03 -31.59
CA GLY A 778 18.92 48.39 -31.52
C GLY A 778 19.78 49.26 -30.59
N ARG A 779 19.19 49.75 -29.50
CA ARG A 779 19.83 50.60 -28.47
C ARG A 779 20.51 49.82 -27.35
N SER A 780 20.36 48.49 -27.34
CA SER A 780 20.87 47.67 -26.26
C SER A 780 22.17 46.99 -26.68
N LEU A 781 23.21 47.12 -25.85
CA LEU A 781 24.45 46.34 -25.96
C LEU A 781 24.34 45.15 -25.01
N ILE A 782 24.48 43.94 -25.52
CA ILE A 782 24.50 42.74 -24.69
C ILE A 782 25.82 42.03 -24.91
N VAL A 783 26.45 41.63 -23.82
CA VAL A 783 27.69 40.86 -23.83
C VAL A 783 27.43 39.52 -23.15
N TRP A 784 27.85 38.44 -23.79
CA TRP A 784 27.79 37.07 -23.28
C TRP A 784 29.19 36.52 -23.02
N ARG A 785 29.29 35.59 -22.07
CA ARG A 785 30.46 34.70 -21.96
C ARG A 785 30.40 33.65 -23.06
N LEU A 786 31.43 33.56 -23.89
CA LEU A 786 31.43 32.67 -25.07
C LEU A 786 31.32 31.18 -24.69
N GLN A 787 31.85 30.79 -23.52
CA GLN A 787 31.84 29.40 -23.05
C GLN A 787 30.48 28.93 -22.50
N THR A 788 29.74 29.80 -21.82
CA THR A 788 28.47 29.42 -21.15
C THR A 788 27.24 29.99 -21.84
N LEU A 789 27.44 30.91 -22.80
CA LEU A 789 26.40 31.70 -23.46
C LEU A 789 25.46 32.42 -22.47
N GLN A 790 25.90 32.60 -21.23
CA GLN A 790 25.18 33.41 -20.25
C GLN A 790 25.50 34.87 -20.50
N THR A 791 24.47 35.72 -20.39
CA THR A 791 24.61 37.16 -20.43
C THR A 791 25.54 37.60 -19.30
N TYR A 792 26.68 38.18 -19.66
CA TYR A 792 27.64 38.76 -18.75
C TYR A 792 27.18 40.14 -18.29
N MET A 793 26.68 40.95 -19.23
CA MET A 793 26.18 42.29 -18.97
C MET A 793 25.27 42.75 -20.10
N ALA A 794 24.29 43.58 -19.77
CA ALA A 794 23.41 44.25 -20.72
C ALA A 794 23.36 45.74 -20.39
N PHE A 795 23.51 46.59 -21.40
CA PHE A 795 23.37 48.03 -21.31
C PHE A 795 22.22 48.47 -22.21
N GLU A 796 21.27 49.23 -21.67
CA GLU A 796 20.10 49.73 -22.43
C GLU A 796 20.15 51.26 -22.68
N GLU A 797 21.27 51.91 -22.37
CA GLU A 797 21.34 53.38 -22.28
C GLU A 797 21.82 54.11 -23.55
N HIS A 798 21.93 53.43 -24.70
CA HIS A 798 22.32 54.14 -25.92
C HIS A 798 21.13 54.90 -26.52
N THR A 799 21.34 56.18 -26.84
CA THR A 799 20.32 57.03 -27.46
C THR A 799 20.03 56.67 -28.93
N ARG A 800 20.91 55.90 -29.58
CA ARG A 800 20.85 55.50 -30.99
C ARG A 800 21.24 54.02 -31.16
N ASN A 801 20.97 53.48 -32.35
CA ASN A 801 21.34 52.10 -32.67
C ASN A 801 22.86 51.90 -32.66
N ILE A 802 23.31 50.77 -32.13
CA ILE A 802 24.73 50.44 -32.00
C ILE A 802 25.27 49.92 -33.34
N ALA A 803 25.99 50.78 -34.06
CA ALA A 803 26.51 50.46 -35.39
C ALA A 803 27.82 49.66 -35.37
N GLN A 804 28.62 49.74 -34.30
CA GLN A 804 29.90 49.05 -34.19
C GLN A 804 30.26 48.79 -32.74
N ILE A 805 30.92 47.65 -32.49
CA ILE A 805 31.40 47.24 -31.18
C ILE A 805 32.87 46.85 -31.32
N ALA A 806 33.70 47.24 -30.34
CA ALA A 806 35.09 46.82 -30.26
C ALA A 806 35.44 46.51 -28.79
N PHE A 807 36.16 45.43 -28.57
CA PHE A 807 36.76 45.11 -27.28
C PHE A 807 38.13 45.80 -27.21
N ALA A 808 38.37 46.52 -26.11
CA ALA A 808 39.64 47.20 -25.84
C ALA A 808 40.63 46.26 -25.12
#